data_AF-A0A1F7QRZ0-F1
#
_entry.id   AF-A0A1F7QRZ0-F1
#
_cell.length_a   1.000
_cell.length_b   1.000
_cell.length_c   1.000
_cell.angle_alpha   90.00
_cell.angle_beta   90.00
_cell.angle_gamma   90.00
#
_symmetry.space_group_name_H-M   'P 1'
#
loop_
_entity.id
_entity.type
_entity.pdbx_description
1 polymer ?
#
loop_
_entity_poly.entity_id
_entity_poly.type
_entity_poly.pdbx_seq_one_letter_code
_entity_poly.pdbx_strand_id
1 'polypeptide(L)'
;MQDSSTNPYIPQESEAIRQKTETIHSPLGRIAKILLIVTIVLSVLIAIGLFFVVPRTAYDDKDARIELGNVLQPSDQLAKLVPVTSTQGFSVSYDNQLFTSYAETVVPVGKDGKPQEAVPYYENNDLRVKRDYNLVRVSPVESTDSTRAAVTNPPQLLITANVTAEQIKEAAAKPDFKGLSNLSTFIKLSTDKRLAERTADDGTTATVSIEASKPVPQSINGVEFQKIRYTTKNDNYRIATEKYDDCYYTIQNDQAYAACITNVRPYNVDAAALDEQMLQSLTFQKTNTAADDTDAAANTTTEEQTSEVVDETEAALVTKKAEYNENTESLRSIAKAQPSVVRIGTLYCADLDLKLESGETATTLTNACIGNVANGTIVSSEGHIATSGHAIRHDVKDAINGYINYADSREDLLTRLQTILDYLLKARVILEDDANYLKNGAINGDQEAIAKIENIGSIIPSSYITAVKDEYTYSIQPTNKPIVINRGGGSKPSFAYSDTVLSAKFVAAEYDMSKSRQEVFNSDTPSADVGLLKVEGATFQNTAIAPGNDIKANTVLNTIGFPAYADSALIIDKINNFPQVTNAKVNQTYDRDGERLIETSTPVVPGGDGAGTFDQSGKLVGFAVYGKLYCPDQECFANGTVRSTNELTKLVDDKNIKLGELSQATNTWNRAIDEYFAGNYSAAQSSFATAASQYGFNQWATPLSQLAQSKRGSVGDTSLFNQGLTAMIILLVLMIILTILFAVVFYLQRRRYSMLQVGHYGAMPSMPAANYQPSPQQPPVSSQYQATTSQYQTAPQPVMSTQQPQNQPYTPQQIRQQPQQPAQYTAPVPSGFQPQYQADPTQPQRYEQQIPPVAQPYNAPQSVQPQQPTQPPQSEDPFYRQ
;
A
#
# COMPACT_ATOMS: atom_id res chain seq x y z
N MET A 1 -78.68 -27.96 -46.84
CA MET A 1 -78.37 -27.07 -47.98
C MET A 1 -76.87 -27.19 -48.23
N GLN A 2 -76.36 -27.67 -49.35
CA GLN A 2 -77.01 -28.32 -50.50
C GLN A 2 -76.18 -29.55 -50.95
N ASP A 3 -76.74 -30.33 -51.86
CA ASP A 3 -76.37 -31.71 -52.15
C ASP A 3 -75.09 -31.95 -52.98
N SER A 4 -74.63 -33.20 -52.91
CA SER A 4 -74.05 -34.03 -53.99
C SER A 4 -73.42 -33.29 -55.19
N SER A 5 -72.10 -33.34 -55.37
CA SER A 5 -71.39 -34.50 -55.93
C SER A 5 -72.01 -35.02 -57.25
N THR A 6 -71.34 -34.76 -58.38
CA THR A 6 -71.59 -35.38 -59.70
C THR A 6 -70.39 -35.16 -60.65
N ASN A 7 -69.30 -35.89 -60.44
CA ASN A 7 -68.30 -36.13 -61.50
C ASN A 7 -67.74 -37.55 -61.36
N PRO A 8 -68.16 -38.52 -62.21
CA PRO A 8 -67.84 -39.94 -62.04
C PRO A 8 -66.47 -40.37 -62.59
N TYR A 9 -65.61 -39.44 -63.04
CA TYR A 9 -64.34 -39.75 -63.72
C TYR A 9 -63.06 -39.39 -62.95
N ILE A 10 -63.15 -39.23 -61.62
CA ILE A 10 -61.96 -39.15 -60.74
C ILE A 10 -61.77 -40.51 -60.03
N PRO A 11 -60.62 -41.19 -60.18
CA PRO A 11 -60.36 -42.45 -59.48
C PRO A 11 -60.43 -42.29 -57.95
N GLN A 12 -61.22 -43.14 -57.30
CA GLN A 12 -61.48 -43.09 -55.85
C GLN A 12 -60.26 -43.40 -54.97
N GLU A 13 -59.13 -43.83 -55.55
CA GLU A 13 -57.88 -44.03 -54.80
C GLU A 13 -57.37 -42.74 -54.14
N SER A 14 -57.66 -41.57 -54.71
CA SER A 14 -57.15 -40.28 -54.19
C SER A 14 -57.65 -39.91 -52.78
N GLU A 15 -58.87 -40.30 -52.41
CA GLU A 15 -59.39 -40.08 -51.05
C GLU A 15 -58.94 -41.16 -50.06
N ALA A 16 -58.94 -42.43 -50.48
CA ALA A 16 -58.44 -43.53 -49.65
C ALA A 16 -56.94 -43.35 -49.30
N ILE A 17 -56.14 -42.85 -50.25
CA ILE A 17 -54.72 -42.52 -50.05
C ILE A 17 -54.57 -41.27 -49.16
N ARG A 18 -55.41 -40.23 -49.31
CA ARG A 18 -55.42 -39.08 -48.39
C ARG A 18 -55.71 -39.51 -46.94
N GLN A 19 -56.78 -40.26 -46.71
CA GLN A 19 -57.17 -40.72 -45.36
C GLN A 19 -56.13 -41.67 -44.73
N LYS A 20 -55.48 -42.55 -45.53
CA LYS A 20 -54.33 -43.34 -45.06
C LYS A 20 -53.11 -42.48 -44.73
N THR A 21 -52.90 -41.36 -45.42
CA THR A 21 -51.73 -40.49 -45.17
C THR A 21 -51.88 -39.71 -43.85
N GLU A 22 -53.08 -39.29 -43.47
CA GLU A 22 -53.33 -38.60 -42.19
C GLU A 22 -53.29 -39.52 -40.96
N THR A 23 -53.39 -40.84 -41.15
CA THR A 23 -53.48 -41.82 -40.06
C THR A 23 -52.16 -42.54 -39.73
N ILE A 24 -51.06 -42.31 -40.47
CA ILE A 24 -49.72 -42.84 -40.16
C ILE A 24 -48.87 -41.81 -39.40
N HIS A 25 -49.34 -41.45 -38.22
CA HIS A 25 -48.50 -40.98 -37.13
C HIS A 25 -48.80 -41.85 -35.91
N SER A 26 -47.84 -42.66 -35.44
CA SER A 26 -48.03 -43.39 -34.19
C SER A 26 -48.33 -42.41 -33.04
N PRO A 27 -49.10 -42.82 -32.02
CA PRO A 27 -49.34 -41.98 -30.86
C PRO A 27 -48.03 -41.48 -30.24
N LEU A 28 -47.00 -42.33 -30.19
CA LEU A 28 -45.67 -42.00 -29.67
C LEU A 28 -44.98 -40.84 -30.44
N GLY A 29 -45.27 -40.66 -31.73
CA GLY A 29 -44.72 -39.58 -32.55
C GLY A 29 -45.53 -38.28 -32.50
N ARG A 30 -46.85 -38.37 -32.34
CA ARG A 30 -47.68 -37.20 -31.99
C ARG A 30 -47.29 -36.69 -30.60
N ILE A 31 -47.13 -37.59 -29.63
CA ILE A 31 -46.67 -37.27 -28.27
C ILE A 31 -45.26 -36.65 -28.29
N ALA A 32 -44.28 -37.24 -28.97
CA ALA A 32 -42.93 -36.67 -29.05
C ALA A 32 -42.90 -35.27 -29.68
N LYS A 33 -43.72 -35.02 -30.73
CA LYS A 33 -43.86 -33.68 -31.34
C LYS A 33 -44.53 -32.67 -30.38
N ILE A 34 -45.56 -33.09 -29.64
CA ILE A 34 -46.24 -32.23 -28.66
C ILE A 34 -45.29 -31.89 -27.52
N LEU A 35 -44.57 -32.87 -26.96
CA LEU A 35 -43.60 -32.66 -25.88
C LEU A 35 -42.46 -31.73 -26.32
N LEU A 36 -41.94 -31.89 -27.54
CA LEU A 36 -40.94 -30.98 -28.12
C LEU A 36 -41.45 -29.53 -28.18
N ILE A 37 -42.69 -29.30 -28.63
CA ILE A 37 -43.29 -27.96 -28.70
C ILE A 37 -43.48 -27.40 -27.28
N VAL A 38 -43.96 -28.22 -26.35
CA VAL A 38 -44.16 -27.83 -24.94
C VAL A 38 -42.83 -27.45 -24.27
N THR A 39 -41.75 -28.21 -24.46
CA THR A 39 -40.44 -27.86 -23.86
C THR A 39 -39.84 -26.60 -24.49
N ILE A 40 -40.02 -26.37 -25.78
CA ILE A 40 -39.62 -25.12 -26.45
C ILE A 40 -40.40 -23.92 -25.89
N VAL A 41 -41.73 -24.00 -25.82
CA VAL A 41 -42.57 -22.90 -25.30
C VAL A 41 -42.22 -22.59 -23.84
N LEU A 42 -42.06 -23.60 -23.00
CA LEU A 42 -41.63 -23.41 -21.62
C LEU A 42 -40.22 -22.81 -21.52
N SER A 43 -39.27 -23.23 -22.37
CA SER A 43 -37.92 -22.63 -22.41
C SER A 43 -37.96 -21.13 -22.76
N VAL A 44 -38.83 -20.73 -23.69
CA VAL A 44 -39.05 -19.31 -24.03
C VAL A 44 -39.69 -18.55 -22.88
N LEU A 45 -40.69 -19.12 -22.19
CA LEU A 45 -41.30 -18.49 -21.00
C LEU A 45 -40.30 -18.32 -19.86
N ILE A 46 -39.41 -19.29 -19.63
CA ILE A 46 -38.33 -19.19 -18.63
C ILE A 46 -37.34 -18.10 -19.04
N ALA A 47 -36.95 -18.01 -20.32
CA ALA A 47 -36.07 -16.95 -20.82
C ALA A 47 -36.67 -15.53 -20.62
N ILE A 48 -37.99 -15.38 -20.82
CA ILE A 48 -38.71 -14.14 -20.52
C ILE A 48 -38.72 -13.86 -19.00
N GLY A 49 -38.92 -14.88 -18.16
CA GLY A 49 -38.85 -14.75 -16.70
C GLY A 49 -37.46 -14.30 -16.21
N LEU A 50 -36.40 -14.87 -16.77
CA LEU A 50 -35.01 -14.49 -16.50
C LEU A 50 -34.75 -13.00 -16.80
N PHE A 51 -35.27 -12.49 -17.92
CA PHE A 51 -35.13 -11.07 -18.29
C PHE A 51 -35.71 -10.10 -17.25
N PHE A 52 -36.75 -10.49 -16.50
CA PHE A 52 -37.34 -9.66 -15.45
C PHE A 52 -36.72 -9.87 -14.05
N VAL A 53 -35.99 -10.97 -13.82
CA VAL A 53 -35.38 -11.28 -12.51
C VAL A 53 -33.91 -10.89 -12.44
N VAL A 54 -33.13 -11.04 -13.52
CA VAL A 54 -31.71 -10.64 -13.56
C VAL A 54 -31.48 -9.16 -13.17
N PRO A 55 -32.32 -8.18 -13.56
CA PRO A 55 -32.19 -6.80 -13.10
C PRO A 55 -32.50 -6.57 -11.60
N ARG A 56 -32.87 -7.62 -10.85
CA ARG A 56 -33.21 -7.58 -9.42
C ARG A 56 -32.31 -8.46 -8.55
N THR A 57 -31.30 -9.11 -9.13
CA THR A 57 -30.33 -9.94 -8.38
C THR A 57 -29.10 -9.17 -7.89
N ALA A 58 -29.05 -7.86 -8.13
CA ALA A 58 -28.03 -6.96 -7.57
C ALA A 58 -28.71 -5.68 -7.06
N TYR A 59 -28.27 -5.18 -5.90
CA TYR A 59 -28.69 -3.90 -5.33
C TYR A 59 -27.50 -3.24 -4.60
N ASP A 60 -27.20 -1.98 -4.93
CA ASP A 60 -26.02 -1.25 -4.42
C ASP A 60 -26.33 -0.57 -3.07
N ASP A 61 -26.54 -1.36 -2.03
CA ASP A 61 -26.88 -0.89 -0.67
C ASP A 61 -25.73 -0.06 -0.05
N LYS A 62 -25.87 1.27 0.03
CA LYS A 62 -24.80 2.14 0.55
C LYS A 62 -24.59 1.99 2.05
N ASP A 63 -25.66 1.82 2.81
CA ASP A 63 -25.59 1.74 4.28
C ASP A 63 -24.97 0.40 4.70
N ALA A 64 -25.31 -0.69 4.01
CA ALA A 64 -24.64 -1.98 4.20
C ALA A 64 -23.16 -1.96 3.77
N ARG A 65 -22.76 -1.15 2.78
CA ARG A 65 -21.34 -0.95 2.47
C ARG A 65 -20.61 -0.19 3.58
N ILE A 66 -21.21 0.86 4.13
CA ILE A 66 -20.62 1.60 5.27
C ILE A 66 -20.48 0.68 6.50
N GLU A 67 -21.51 -0.11 6.81
CA GLU A 67 -21.42 -1.08 7.92
C GLU A 67 -20.36 -2.17 7.68
N LEU A 68 -20.18 -2.64 6.44
CA LEU A 68 -19.07 -3.54 6.09
C LEU A 68 -17.72 -2.83 6.27
N GLY A 69 -17.59 -1.58 5.82
CA GLY A 69 -16.39 -0.76 6.03
C GLY A 69 -16.04 -0.59 7.50
N ASN A 70 -17.04 -0.40 8.37
CA ASN A 70 -16.89 -0.31 9.82
C ASN A 70 -16.53 -1.66 10.49
N VAL A 71 -16.77 -2.80 9.83
CA VAL A 71 -16.27 -4.12 10.30
C VAL A 71 -14.85 -4.38 9.81
N LEU A 72 -14.48 -3.90 8.61
CA LEU A 72 -13.12 -3.99 8.08
C LEU A 72 -12.14 -3.06 8.80
N GLN A 73 -12.61 -1.89 9.24
CA GLN A 73 -11.91 -0.96 10.14
C GLN A 73 -12.88 -0.39 11.18
N PRO A 74 -12.89 -0.90 12.43
CA PRO A 74 -13.74 -0.38 13.50
C PRO A 74 -13.41 1.07 13.86
N SER A 75 -14.44 1.89 14.10
CA SER A 75 -14.29 3.34 14.30
C SER A 75 -13.55 3.75 15.58
N ASP A 76 -13.42 2.84 16.54
CA ASP A 76 -12.57 2.95 17.73
C ASP A 76 -11.08 2.68 17.45
N GLN A 77 -10.78 1.94 16.38
CA GLN A 77 -9.42 1.69 15.88
C GLN A 77 -8.98 2.72 14.83
N LEU A 78 -9.90 3.51 14.30
CA LEU A 78 -9.58 4.63 13.40
C LEU A 78 -8.93 5.79 14.17
N ALA A 79 -8.00 6.45 13.48
CA ALA A 79 -7.39 7.68 13.94
C ALA A 79 -8.42 8.80 14.20
N LYS A 80 -8.15 9.59 15.24
CA LYS A 80 -8.86 10.83 15.50
C LYS A 80 -7.94 12.01 15.19
N LEU A 81 -8.45 12.99 14.47
CA LEU A 81 -7.73 14.23 14.24
C LEU A 81 -7.89 15.14 15.46
N VAL A 82 -6.76 15.63 15.96
CA VAL A 82 -6.69 16.68 16.99
C VAL A 82 -6.71 18.03 16.28
N PRO A 83 -7.78 18.84 16.41
CA PRO A 83 -7.78 20.21 15.90
C PRO A 83 -6.91 21.11 16.78
N VAL A 84 -6.11 21.98 16.16
CA VAL A 84 -5.31 23.01 16.83
C VAL A 84 -5.64 24.37 16.19
N THR A 85 -6.13 25.32 17.00
CA THR A 85 -6.59 26.63 16.53
C THR A 85 -5.85 27.74 17.25
N SER A 86 -5.09 28.56 16.51
CA SER A 86 -4.41 29.73 17.05
C SER A 86 -5.19 31.03 16.81
N THR A 87 -5.26 31.90 17.82
CA THR A 87 -5.70 33.29 17.65
C THR A 87 -4.71 34.14 16.85
N GLN A 88 -3.47 33.66 16.66
CA GLN A 88 -2.48 34.21 15.72
C GLN A 88 -2.82 33.92 14.25
N GLY A 89 -4.04 33.45 13.94
CA GLY A 89 -4.59 33.44 12.58
C GLY A 89 -4.37 32.15 11.77
N PHE A 90 -3.84 31.08 12.38
CA PHE A 90 -3.70 29.76 11.72
C PHE A 90 -4.47 28.65 12.44
N SER A 91 -4.75 27.56 11.74
CA SER A 91 -5.26 26.31 12.32
C SER A 91 -4.73 25.09 11.55
N VAL A 92 -4.48 23.99 12.26
CA VAL A 92 -3.88 22.75 11.73
C VAL A 92 -4.53 21.55 12.44
N SER A 93 -4.47 20.34 11.86
CA SER A 93 -4.92 19.13 12.53
C SER A 93 -4.02 17.92 12.26
N TYR A 94 -3.70 17.16 13.31
CA TYR A 94 -2.83 15.98 13.22
C TYR A 94 -3.51 14.70 13.71
N ASP A 95 -2.96 13.55 13.33
CA ASP A 95 -3.47 12.22 13.67
C ASP A 95 -3.00 11.78 15.07
N ASN A 96 -3.94 11.55 16.00
CA ASN A 96 -3.62 11.23 17.40
C ASN A 96 -3.03 9.82 17.64
N GLN A 97 -2.96 8.95 16.63
CA GLN A 97 -2.24 7.67 16.71
C GLN A 97 -0.82 7.77 16.14
N LEU A 98 -0.56 8.75 15.28
CA LEU A 98 0.72 8.90 14.57
C LEU A 98 1.59 10.03 15.12
N PHE A 99 1.02 11.06 15.76
CA PHE A 99 1.78 12.22 16.25
C PHE A 99 1.47 12.60 17.71
N THR A 100 2.49 13.18 18.35
CA THR A 100 2.43 13.96 19.60
C THR A 100 2.59 15.45 19.27
N SER A 101 2.15 16.35 20.15
CA SER A 101 2.31 17.81 19.94
C SER A 101 2.65 18.60 21.20
N TYR A 102 3.36 19.70 21.00
CA TYR A 102 3.74 20.69 22.00
C TYR A 102 3.52 22.09 21.41
N ALA A 103 3.01 23.05 22.19
CA ALA A 103 2.84 24.43 21.72
C ALA A 103 3.08 25.48 22.80
N GLU A 104 3.64 26.61 22.39
CA GLU A 104 3.88 27.80 23.20
C GLU A 104 2.90 28.92 22.80
N THR A 105 2.46 29.74 23.76
CA THR A 105 1.68 30.96 23.49
C THR A 105 2.58 32.20 23.44
N VAL A 106 2.01 33.36 23.06
CA VAL A 106 2.71 34.63 23.25
C VAL A 106 3.02 34.81 24.74
N VAL A 107 4.23 35.29 25.05
CA VAL A 107 4.65 35.52 26.43
C VAL A 107 3.76 36.59 27.06
N PRO A 108 2.97 36.27 28.11
CA PRO A 108 2.03 37.22 28.66
C PRO A 108 2.75 38.43 29.26
N VAL A 109 2.24 39.64 28.99
CA VAL A 109 2.73 40.85 29.64
C VAL A 109 2.07 40.97 31.01
N GLY A 110 2.89 41.01 32.07
CA GLY A 110 2.48 41.22 33.44
C GLY A 110 1.86 42.60 33.69
N LYS A 111 1.16 42.75 34.81
CA LYS A 111 0.51 44.01 35.21
C LYS A 111 1.48 45.17 35.50
N ASP A 112 2.79 44.89 35.51
CA ASP A 112 3.88 45.85 35.61
C ASP A 112 4.50 46.22 34.24
N GLY A 113 3.95 45.71 33.13
CA GLY A 113 4.40 45.99 31.77
C GLY A 113 5.59 45.17 31.28
N LYS A 114 6.02 44.13 32.01
CA LYS A 114 7.11 43.23 31.61
C LYS A 114 6.59 41.90 31.07
N PRO A 115 7.32 41.21 30.17
CA PRO A 115 7.05 39.80 29.89
C PRO A 115 7.17 38.95 31.16
N GLN A 116 6.33 37.93 31.30
CA GLN A 116 6.50 36.90 32.34
C GLN A 116 7.78 36.07 32.10
N GLU A 117 8.39 35.55 33.16
CA GLU A 117 9.67 34.83 33.10
C GLU A 117 9.56 33.43 32.46
N ALA A 118 8.35 32.89 32.34
CA ALA A 118 8.08 31.59 31.73
C ALA A 118 7.07 31.73 30.59
N VAL A 119 7.31 31.02 29.49
CA VAL A 119 6.37 30.89 28.37
C VAL A 119 5.34 29.81 28.74
N PRO A 120 4.02 30.08 28.66
CA PRO A 120 3.01 29.05 28.84
C PRO A 120 3.10 28.03 27.71
N TYR A 121 3.16 26.75 28.07
CA TYR A 121 3.18 25.64 27.11
C TYR A 121 2.04 24.65 27.37
N TYR A 122 1.68 23.90 26.33
CA TYR A 122 0.55 22.97 26.29
C TYR A 122 0.94 21.75 25.45
N GLU A 123 0.37 20.58 25.76
CA GLU A 123 0.71 19.33 25.08
C GLU A 123 -0.52 18.51 24.63
N ASN A 124 -0.37 17.81 23.51
CA ASN A 124 -1.33 16.86 22.97
C ASN A 124 -2.79 17.39 22.92
N ASN A 125 -3.69 16.79 23.70
CA ASN A 125 -5.10 17.19 23.75
C ASN A 125 -5.32 18.63 24.24
N ASP A 126 -4.40 19.22 25.01
CA ASP A 126 -4.57 20.59 25.51
C ASP A 126 -4.66 21.61 24.37
N LEU A 127 -4.06 21.32 23.21
CA LEU A 127 -4.09 22.16 22.01
C LEU A 127 -5.47 22.24 21.33
N ARG A 128 -6.43 21.41 21.76
CA ARG A 128 -7.83 21.45 21.33
C ARG A 128 -8.58 22.68 21.87
N VAL A 129 -8.04 23.38 22.87
CA VAL A 129 -8.55 24.67 23.34
C VAL A 129 -7.84 25.81 22.60
N LYS A 130 -8.62 26.72 22.01
CA LYS A 130 -8.15 27.86 21.21
C LYS A 130 -7.34 28.85 22.06
N ARG A 131 -6.06 29.06 21.71
CA ARG A 131 -5.14 30.00 22.40
C ARG A 131 -4.29 30.80 21.42
N ASP A 132 -3.51 31.74 21.92
CA ASP A 132 -2.57 32.58 21.18
C ASP A 132 -1.25 31.88 20.86
N TYR A 133 -1.33 30.67 20.29
CA TYR A 133 -0.17 29.87 19.92
C TYR A 133 0.72 30.59 18.90
N ASN A 134 1.94 30.93 19.29
CA ASN A 134 2.95 31.56 18.43
C ASN A 134 3.95 30.54 17.85
N LEU A 135 4.02 29.36 18.46
CA LEU A 135 4.79 28.19 18.06
C LEU A 135 3.95 26.93 18.32
N VAL A 136 3.76 26.10 17.30
CA VAL A 136 3.19 24.75 17.41
C VAL A 136 4.19 23.77 16.81
N ARG A 137 4.56 22.77 17.60
CA ARG A 137 5.41 21.64 17.23
C ARG A 137 4.54 20.38 17.20
N VAL A 138 4.54 19.67 16.08
CA VAL A 138 3.96 18.33 15.95
C VAL A 138 5.08 17.38 15.54
N SER A 139 5.06 16.15 16.04
CA SER A 139 6.16 15.20 15.86
C SER A 139 5.63 13.76 15.85
N PRO A 140 6.14 12.86 14.99
CA PRO A 140 5.72 11.46 14.99
C PRO A 140 5.96 10.77 16.34
N VAL A 141 5.08 9.83 16.71
CA VAL A 141 5.19 9.09 17.98
C VAL A 141 6.30 8.05 17.87
N GLU A 142 7.34 8.22 18.70
CA GLU A 142 8.36 7.21 18.97
C GLU A 142 7.87 6.17 19.99
N SER A 143 8.55 5.02 20.06
CA SER A 143 8.34 4.10 21.16
C SER A 143 8.72 4.71 22.51
N THR A 144 8.04 4.31 23.59
CA THR A 144 8.43 4.67 24.99
C THR A 144 9.89 4.29 25.30
N ASP A 145 10.38 3.29 24.58
CA ASP A 145 11.66 2.62 24.80
C ASP A 145 12.79 3.27 23.98
N SER A 146 12.51 4.20 23.06
CA SER A 146 13.52 5.03 22.39
C SER A 146 14.34 5.83 23.42
N THR A 147 13.72 6.22 24.54
CA THR A 147 14.35 6.86 25.70
C THR A 147 15.47 6.04 26.37
N ARG A 148 15.54 4.72 26.12
CA ARG A 148 16.65 3.86 26.58
C ARG A 148 17.78 3.74 25.56
N ALA A 149 17.53 4.08 24.29
CA ALA A 149 18.46 4.00 23.18
C ALA A 149 19.26 5.31 23.00
N ALA A 150 20.27 5.28 22.13
CA ALA A 150 20.91 6.46 21.58
C ALA A 150 20.41 6.63 20.13
N VAL A 151 19.24 7.27 20.00
CA VAL A 151 18.61 7.65 18.73
C VAL A 151 18.28 9.14 18.74
N THR A 152 18.40 9.83 17.61
CA THR A 152 17.89 11.20 17.51
C THR A 152 16.38 11.24 17.39
N ASN A 153 15.78 12.28 17.96
CA ASN A 153 14.39 12.66 17.76
C ASN A 153 14.01 12.61 16.26
N PRO A 154 12.77 12.22 15.92
CA PRO A 154 12.29 12.21 14.55
C PRO A 154 12.27 13.62 13.94
N PRO A 155 12.01 13.74 12.63
CA PRO A 155 11.55 14.97 12.03
C PRO A 155 10.35 15.56 12.77
N GLN A 156 10.18 16.88 12.68
CA GLN A 156 9.11 17.59 13.38
C GLN A 156 8.57 18.74 12.53
N LEU A 157 7.25 18.83 12.37
CA LEU A 157 6.59 20.04 11.86
C LEU A 157 6.59 21.12 12.94
N LEU A 158 7.25 22.25 12.65
CA LEU A 158 7.31 23.44 13.48
C LEU A 158 6.63 24.62 12.75
N ILE A 159 5.43 24.98 13.18
CA ILE A 159 4.69 26.16 12.71
C ILE A 159 5.00 27.33 13.65
N THR A 160 5.40 28.48 13.09
CA THR A 160 5.62 29.72 13.84
C THR A 160 4.89 30.91 13.23
N ALA A 161 4.37 31.78 14.10
CA ALA A 161 3.67 33.03 13.77
C ALA A 161 4.31 34.23 14.53
N ASN A 162 5.63 34.21 14.70
CA ASN A 162 6.36 35.09 15.61
C ASN A 162 7.02 36.33 14.95
N VAL A 163 6.91 36.47 13.62
CA VAL A 163 7.38 37.66 12.90
C VAL A 163 6.19 38.58 12.60
N THR A 164 6.30 39.87 12.97
CA THR A 164 5.21 40.84 12.79
C THR A 164 5.38 41.70 11.54
N ALA A 165 4.29 42.34 11.09
CA ALA A 165 4.31 43.28 9.98
C ALA A 165 5.26 44.48 10.22
N GLU A 166 5.39 44.93 11.47
CA GLU A 166 6.32 45.99 11.89
C GLU A 166 7.77 45.55 11.69
N GLN A 167 8.13 44.33 12.12
CA GLN A 167 9.49 43.80 11.96
C GLN A 167 9.88 43.66 10.48
N ILE A 168 8.94 43.23 9.63
CA ILE A 168 9.14 43.18 8.17
C ILE A 168 9.34 44.60 7.61
N LYS A 169 8.53 45.58 8.04
CA LYS A 169 8.60 46.98 7.62
C LYS A 169 9.90 47.66 8.05
N GLU A 170 10.38 47.40 9.27
CA GLU A 170 11.67 47.86 9.80
C GLU A 170 12.85 47.21 9.06
N ALA A 171 12.74 45.94 8.69
CA ALA A 171 13.75 45.26 7.90
C ALA A 171 13.82 45.80 6.46
N ALA A 172 12.68 46.00 5.80
CA ALA A 172 12.60 46.55 4.43
C ALA A 172 13.18 47.97 4.30
N ALA A 173 13.29 48.71 5.41
CA ALA A 173 13.96 50.02 5.44
C ALA A 173 15.50 49.95 5.42
N LYS A 174 16.09 48.76 5.67
CA LYS A 174 17.55 48.56 5.69
C LYS A 174 18.10 48.36 4.27
N PRO A 175 19.34 48.82 3.97
CA PRO A 175 19.90 48.72 2.61
C PRO A 175 19.88 47.30 2.01
N ASP A 176 20.16 46.28 2.84
CA ASP A 176 20.32 44.89 2.42
C ASP A 176 19.00 44.17 2.08
N PHE A 177 17.87 44.85 2.27
CA PHE A 177 16.52 44.37 1.99
C PHE A 177 15.79 45.25 0.94
N LYS A 178 16.48 46.27 0.39
CA LYS A 178 15.90 47.29 -0.48
C LYS A 178 15.35 46.68 -1.78
N GLY A 179 14.03 46.82 -1.97
CA GLY A 179 13.32 46.35 -3.17
C GLY A 179 12.83 44.90 -3.10
N LEU A 180 13.00 44.23 -1.95
CA LEU A 180 12.35 42.96 -1.67
C LEU A 180 10.84 43.16 -1.40
N SER A 181 10.04 42.13 -1.67
CA SER A 181 8.64 42.08 -1.20
C SER A 181 8.57 41.82 0.32
N ASN A 182 7.40 41.98 0.95
CA ASN A 182 7.20 41.63 2.36
C ASN A 182 7.58 40.16 2.64
N LEU A 183 7.12 39.23 1.78
CA LEU A 183 7.44 37.80 1.89
C LEU A 183 8.94 37.54 1.68
N SER A 184 9.56 38.15 0.67
CA SER A 184 11.00 38.05 0.44
C SER A 184 11.84 38.64 1.59
N THR A 185 11.33 39.67 2.26
CA THR A 185 11.94 40.30 3.43
C THR A 185 11.85 39.39 4.67
N PHE A 186 10.68 38.79 4.91
CA PHE A 186 10.46 37.78 5.95
C PHE A 186 11.32 36.52 5.76
N ILE A 187 11.39 36.02 4.52
CA ILE A 187 12.30 34.95 4.10
C ILE A 187 13.76 35.31 4.41
N LYS A 188 14.20 36.52 4.01
CA LYS A 188 15.57 36.96 4.23
C LYS A 188 15.88 37.15 5.73
N LEU A 189 14.97 37.70 6.52
CA LEU A 189 15.11 37.77 7.99
C LEU A 189 15.31 36.37 8.62
N SER A 190 14.48 35.41 8.22
CA SER A 190 14.54 34.03 8.71
C SER A 190 15.83 33.33 8.28
N THR A 191 16.27 33.58 7.04
CA THR A 191 17.52 33.06 6.46
C THR A 191 18.74 33.66 7.14
N ASP A 192 18.82 34.98 7.25
CA ASP A 192 19.92 35.70 7.91
C ASP A 192 20.09 35.22 9.37
N LYS A 193 18.97 35.01 10.11
CA LYS A 193 19.00 34.45 11.46
C LYS A 193 19.59 33.04 11.48
N ARG A 194 19.04 32.11 10.68
CA ARG A 194 19.52 30.72 10.57
C ARG A 194 20.99 30.64 10.13
N LEU A 195 21.45 31.54 9.25
CA LEU A 195 22.85 31.58 8.81
C LEU A 195 23.79 32.20 9.86
N ALA A 196 23.30 33.05 10.76
CA ALA A 196 24.03 33.56 11.91
C ALA A 196 24.14 32.53 13.06
N GLU A 197 23.35 31.46 13.02
CA GLU A 197 23.39 30.32 13.97
C GLU A 197 24.45 29.26 13.60
N ARG A 198 25.31 29.53 12.59
CA ARG A 198 26.56 28.76 12.35
C ARG A 198 27.45 28.80 13.60
N THR A 199 28.11 27.68 13.92
CA THR A 199 28.42 27.28 15.30
C THR A 199 29.26 28.23 16.17
N ALA A 200 29.11 28.02 17.48
CA ALA A 200 29.92 28.59 18.54
C ALA A 200 31.44 28.43 18.34
N ASP A 201 32.16 29.38 18.91
CA ASP A 201 33.63 29.48 18.93
C ASP A 201 34.24 28.49 19.94
N ASP A 202 34.10 27.18 19.68
CA ASP A 202 34.58 26.10 20.57
C ASP A 202 36.08 25.79 20.44
N GLY A 203 36.76 26.47 19.52
CA GLY A 203 38.19 26.32 19.24
C GLY A 203 38.58 25.09 18.43
N THR A 204 37.63 24.22 18.06
CA THR A 204 37.91 23.11 17.14
C THR A 204 38.01 23.61 15.69
N THR A 205 38.86 22.96 14.88
CA THR A 205 39.13 23.37 13.48
C THR A 205 38.09 22.88 12.47
N ALA A 206 36.88 22.52 12.94
CA ALA A 206 35.82 21.94 12.12
C ALA A 206 34.69 22.94 11.83
N THR A 207 34.04 22.78 10.69
CA THR A 207 33.11 23.77 10.13
C THR A 207 31.69 23.25 10.10
N VAL A 208 30.80 23.78 10.96
CA VAL A 208 29.36 23.65 10.72
C VAL A 208 28.94 24.66 9.65
N SER A 209 28.52 24.14 8.50
CA SER A 209 28.03 24.95 7.39
C SER A 209 26.52 24.79 7.24
N ILE A 210 25.82 25.92 7.14
CA ILE A 210 24.38 25.96 6.85
C ILE A 210 24.22 26.58 5.46
N GLU A 211 23.74 25.80 4.50
CA GLU A 211 23.48 26.19 3.11
C GLU A 211 21.97 26.34 2.91
N ALA A 212 21.53 27.40 2.22
CA ALA A 212 20.11 27.64 1.94
C ALA A 212 19.85 27.47 0.43
N SER A 213 18.77 26.76 0.07
CA SER A 213 18.30 26.67 -1.31
C SER A 213 17.80 28.03 -1.81
N LYS A 214 17.56 28.12 -3.12
CA LYS A 214 16.68 29.18 -3.63
C LYS A 214 15.23 28.90 -3.18
N PRO A 215 14.40 29.93 -3.00
CA PRO A 215 12.97 29.75 -2.82
C PRO A 215 12.33 29.08 -4.04
N VAL A 216 11.46 28.09 -3.78
CA VAL A 216 10.66 27.38 -4.79
C VAL A 216 9.17 27.61 -4.48
N PRO A 217 8.34 28.03 -5.44
CA PRO A 217 6.90 28.16 -5.22
C PRO A 217 6.25 26.79 -5.00
N GLN A 218 5.38 26.69 -4.00
CA GLN A 218 4.66 25.47 -3.64
C GLN A 218 3.21 25.83 -3.27
N SER A 219 2.23 25.20 -3.92
CA SER A 219 0.80 25.45 -3.70
C SER A 219 0.20 24.31 -2.89
N ILE A 220 -0.13 24.56 -1.63
CA ILE A 220 -0.60 23.54 -0.67
C ILE A 220 -1.99 23.95 -0.18
N ASN A 221 -2.99 23.10 -0.39
CA ASN A 221 -4.40 23.37 -0.03
C ASN A 221 -4.94 24.73 -0.57
N GLY A 222 -4.44 25.18 -1.74
CA GLY A 222 -4.80 26.47 -2.33
C GLY A 222 -4.10 27.69 -1.71
N VAL A 223 -3.14 27.48 -0.80
CA VAL A 223 -2.28 28.53 -0.24
C VAL A 223 -0.91 28.48 -0.93
N GLU A 224 -0.45 29.64 -1.39
CA GLU A 224 0.88 29.80 -1.98
C GLU A 224 1.95 29.96 -0.88
N PHE A 225 2.96 29.09 -0.94
CA PHE A 225 4.15 29.11 -0.10
C PHE A 225 5.41 29.32 -0.94
N GLN A 226 6.50 29.67 -0.27
CA GLN A 226 7.86 29.56 -0.78
C GLN A 226 8.61 28.53 0.07
N LYS A 227 8.94 27.36 -0.51
CA LYS A 227 9.76 26.32 0.12
C LYS A 227 11.24 26.70 0.03
N ILE A 228 11.95 26.58 1.14
CA ILE A 228 13.41 26.75 1.24
C ILE A 228 13.97 25.61 2.07
N ARG A 229 14.94 24.88 1.52
CA ARG A 229 15.72 23.86 2.21
C ARG A 229 16.94 24.49 2.86
N TYR A 230 17.11 24.30 4.17
CA TYR A 230 18.32 24.65 4.91
C TYR A 230 19.10 23.38 5.22
N THR A 231 20.21 23.14 4.52
CA THR A 231 21.07 21.97 4.73
C THR A 231 22.20 22.34 5.70
N THR A 232 22.31 21.60 6.81
CA THR A 232 23.34 21.77 7.83
C THR A 232 24.29 20.58 7.80
N LYS A 233 25.58 20.83 7.52
CA LYS A 233 26.67 19.84 7.57
C LYS A 233 27.57 20.14 8.77
N ASN A 234 27.97 19.11 9.49
CA ASN A 234 28.78 19.18 10.71
C ASN A 234 29.89 18.12 10.65
N ASP A 235 31.11 18.57 10.35
CA ASP A 235 32.30 17.72 10.27
C ASP A 235 33.09 17.66 11.60
N ASN A 236 32.53 18.19 12.69
CA ASN A 236 33.18 18.22 14.00
C ASN A 236 33.35 16.79 14.55
N TYR A 237 34.45 16.57 15.28
CA TYR A 237 34.81 15.30 15.92
C TYR A 237 34.95 14.10 14.94
N ARG A 238 35.43 14.37 13.71
CA ARG A 238 35.79 13.40 12.62
C ARG A 238 34.67 12.55 12.05
N ILE A 239 33.53 12.43 12.73
CA ILE A 239 32.33 11.79 12.20
C ILE A 239 31.47 12.88 11.56
N ALA A 240 31.39 12.90 10.24
CA ALA A 240 30.52 13.83 9.52
C ALA A 240 29.04 13.53 9.79
N THR A 241 28.22 14.57 9.94
CA THR A 241 26.76 14.48 10.02
C THR A 241 26.13 15.55 9.14
N GLU A 242 25.05 15.18 8.45
CA GLU A 242 24.24 16.09 7.64
C GLU A 242 22.78 16.00 8.07
N LYS A 243 22.08 17.14 8.02
CA LYS A 243 20.63 17.23 8.21
C LYS A 243 20.05 18.37 7.37
N TYR A 244 18.75 18.36 7.12
CA TYR A 244 18.06 19.51 6.53
C TYR A 244 16.76 19.86 7.25
N ASP A 245 16.40 21.13 7.13
CA ASP A 245 15.06 21.64 7.45
C ASP A 245 14.40 22.14 6.15
N ASP A 246 13.16 21.74 5.87
CA ASP A 246 12.35 22.24 4.75
C ASP A 246 11.30 23.24 5.28
N CYS A 247 11.54 24.53 5.06
CA CYS A 247 10.69 25.62 5.54
C CYS A 247 9.79 26.20 4.44
N TYR A 248 8.48 26.21 4.71
CA TYR A 248 7.43 26.76 3.87
C TYR A 248 7.01 28.13 4.42
N TYR A 249 7.32 29.20 3.68
CA TYR A 249 7.04 30.59 4.08
C TYR A 249 5.82 31.16 3.35
N THR A 250 4.92 31.81 4.08
CA THR A 250 3.80 32.58 3.50
C THR A 250 3.43 33.79 4.36
N ILE A 251 2.63 34.72 3.81
CA ILE A 251 2.00 35.83 4.55
C ILE A 251 0.51 35.77 4.21
N GLN A 252 -0.35 35.64 5.23
CA GLN A 252 -1.79 35.51 5.08
C GLN A 252 -2.49 36.43 6.09
N ASN A 253 -3.44 37.25 5.61
CA ASN A 253 -4.13 38.25 6.43
C ASN A 253 -3.16 39.19 7.18
N ASP A 254 -2.15 39.69 6.46
CA ASP A 254 -1.02 40.51 6.93
C ASP A 254 -0.08 39.89 8.00
N GLN A 255 -0.42 38.73 8.56
CA GLN A 255 0.44 37.97 9.46
C GLN A 255 1.40 37.05 8.67
N ALA A 256 2.65 36.94 9.15
CA ALA A 256 3.68 36.10 8.56
C ALA A 256 3.78 34.74 9.26
N TYR A 257 3.92 33.67 8.46
CA TYR A 257 3.98 32.29 8.95
C TYR A 257 5.12 31.51 8.30
N ALA A 258 5.88 30.79 9.11
CA ALA A 258 6.82 29.78 8.64
C ALA A 258 6.40 28.42 9.20
N ALA A 259 6.22 27.44 8.33
CA ALA A 259 5.97 26.05 8.71
C ALA A 259 7.17 25.21 8.22
N CYS A 260 7.99 24.71 9.14
CA CYS A 260 9.22 24.01 8.82
C CYS A 260 9.13 22.53 9.22
N ILE A 261 9.46 21.63 8.30
CA ILE A 261 9.83 20.25 8.64
C ILE A 261 11.29 20.30 9.08
N THR A 262 11.58 19.92 10.32
CA THR A 262 12.91 20.16 10.94
C THR A 262 13.61 18.88 11.34
N ASN A 263 14.95 18.93 11.46
CA ASN A 263 15.79 17.81 11.91
C ASN A 263 15.73 16.54 11.02
N VAL A 264 15.54 16.72 9.70
CA VAL A 264 15.54 15.59 8.76
C VAL A 264 16.97 15.12 8.50
N ARG A 265 17.25 13.85 8.79
CA ARG A 265 18.57 13.20 8.76
C ARG A 265 18.57 11.96 7.85
N PRO A 266 19.73 11.47 7.40
CA PRO A 266 19.87 10.31 6.51
C PRO A 266 19.09 9.04 6.86
N TYR A 267 18.78 8.83 8.14
CA TYR A 267 18.17 7.60 8.67
C TYR A 267 16.79 7.83 9.31
N ASN A 268 16.29 9.07 9.31
CA ASN A 268 14.92 9.40 9.76
C ASN A 268 14.10 10.14 8.69
N VAL A 269 14.65 10.29 7.47
CA VAL A 269 14.02 10.96 6.31
C VAL A 269 12.61 10.45 6.03
N ASP A 270 12.36 9.18 6.34
CA ASP A 270 11.11 8.49 6.10
C ASP A 270 9.89 9.14 6.78
N ALA A 271 10.12 9.72 7.96
CA ALA A 271 9.10 10.43 8.73
C ALA A 271 8.81 11.85 8.19
N ALA A 272 9.71 12.47 7.42
CA ALA A 272 9.54 13.84 6.95
C ALA A 272 8.37 13.98 5.95
N ALA A 273 8.12 12.97 5.11
CA ALA A 273 6.97 12.97 4.19
C ALA A 273 5.62 12.85 4.91
N LEU A 274 5.61 12.21 6.10
CA LEU A 274 4.45 12.15 6.98
C LEU A 274 4.20 13.52 7.64
N ASP A 275 5.24 14.21 8.11
CA ASP A 275 5.11 15.58 8.63
C ASP A 275 4.66 16.58 7.55
N GLU A 276 5.18 16.48 6.32
CA GLU A 276 4.74 17.32 5.19
C GLU A 276 3.24 17.18 4.91
N GLN A 277 2.66 15.99 5.09
CA GLN A 277 1.23 15.78 4.85
C GLN A 277 0.35 16.67 5.76
N MET A 278 0.79 16.96 6.98
CA MET A 278 0.02 17.81 7.91
C MET A 278 -0.14 19.25 7.40
N LEU A 279 0.76 19.73 6.53
CA LEU A 279 0.63 21.03 5.87
C LEU A 279 -0.62 21.12 4.98
N GLN A 280 -1.18 19.99 4.51
CA GLN A 280 -2.45 19.95 3.78
C GLN A 280 -3.65 20.36 4.66
N SER A 281 -3.54 20.21 5.99
CA SER A 281 -4.57 20.66 6.95
C SER A 281 -4.40 22.11 7.40
N LEU A 282 -3.28 22.76 7.04
CA LEU A 282 -2.97 24.12 7.47
C LEU A 282 -3.91 25.12 6.78
N THR A 283 -4.56 25.97 7.59
CA THR A 283 -5.55 26.95 7.16
C THR A 283 -5.31 28.28 7.86
N PHE A 284 -5.74 29.38 7.23
CA PHE A 284 -5.48 30.75 7.70
C PHE A 284 -6.74 31.60 7.73
N GLN A 285 -6.88 32.44 8.76
CA GLN A 285 -8.00 33.33 9.04
C GLN A 285 -7.48 34.71 9.45
N LYS A 286 -8.31 35.77 9.32
CA LYS A 286 -7.92 37.11 9.82
C LYS A 286 -7.73 37.02 11.34
N THR A 287 -6.66 37.63 11.85
CA THR A 287 -6.47 37.76 13.30
C THR A 287 -7.55 38.69 13.86
N ASN A 288 -8.24 38.26 14.92
CA ASN A 288 -9.20 39.12 15.64
C ASN A 288 -8.45 40.12 16.54
N THR A 289 -7.66 41.00 15.94
CA THR A 289 -7.14 42.20 16.61
C THR A 289 -8.32 43.11 16.94
N ALA A 290 -8.56 43.37 18.23
CA ALA A 290 -9.70 44.13 18.73
C ALA A 290 -9.58 45.65 18.43
N ALA A 291 -9.75 46.02 17.15
CA ALA A 291 -9.60 47.38 16.65
C ALA A 291 -10.45 47.71 15.40
N ASP A 292 -11.31 46.78 14.94
CA ASP A 292 -11.89 46.83 13.58
C ASP A 292 -13.35 46.31 13.56
N ASP A 293 -14.13 46.61 14.59
CA ASP A 293 -15.57 46.25 14.72
C ASP A 293 -16.49 47.43 14.32
N THR A 294 -16.30 47.90 13.08
CA THR A 294 -17.21 48.81 12.38
C THR A 294 -17.28 48.45 10.90
N ASP A 295 -18.49 48.48 10.33
CA ASP A 295 -18.79 48.37 8.90
C ASP A 295 -18.59 47.00 8.20
N ALA A 296 -19.21 45.95 8.75
CA ALA A 296 -19.60 44.74 7.97
C ALA A 296 -21.04 44.26 8.22
N ALA A 297 -21.90 45.05 8.88
CA ALA A 297 -23.25 44.63 9.27
C ALA A 297 -24.32 44.94 8.19
N ALA A 298 -24.60 43.98 7.30
CA ALA A 298 -25.69 44.08 6.32
C ALA A 298 -26.41 42.71 6.11
N ASN A 299 -27.51 42.52 6.86
CA ASN A 299 -28.30 41.27 6.99
C ASN A 299 -27.55 40.15 7.76
N THR A 300 -28.15 39.41 8.70
CA THR A 300 -29.59 39.22 8.95
C THR A 300 -29.91 39.02 10.45
N THR A 301 -30.95 39.71 10.95
CA THR A 301 -31.73 39.47 12.20
C THR A 301 -31.03 39.21 13.55
N THR A 302 -31.39 40.03 14.54
CA THR A 302 -30.90 40.08 15.93
C THR A 302 -31.49 39.03 16.88
N GLU A 303 -30.67 38.54 17.83
CA GLU A 303 -30.95 38.15 19.26
C GLU A 303 -29.94 37.06 19.68
N GLU A 304 -29.12 37.16 20.74
CA GLU A 304 -28.83 38.25 21.69
C GLU A 304 -27.30 38.48 21.80
N GLN A 305 -26.87 39.67 22.22
CA GLN A 305 -25.45 39.94 22.47
C GLN A 305 -24.99 39.33 23.81
N THR A 306 -24.11 38.33 23.75
CA THR A 306 -23.15 38.04 24.82
C THR A 306 -21.76 38.39 24.33
N SER A 307 -20.93 38.97 25.20
CA SER A 307 -19.52 39.25 24.89
C SER A 307 -18.80 37.95 24.52
N GLU A 308 -17.92 37.95 23.52
CA GLU A 308 -17.02 36.83 23.26
C GLU A 308 -16.09 36.62 24.48
N VAL A 309 -16.51 35.72 25.37
CA VAL A 309 -15.59 34.97 26.21
C VAL A 309 -14.70 34.16 25.25
N VAL A 310 -13.39 34.13 25.50
CA VAL A 310 -12.52 33.17 24.79
C VAL A 310 -13.03 31.80 25.16
N ASP A 311 -13.67 31.11 24.21
CA ASP A 311 -14.40 29.88 24.50
C ASP A 311 -13.40 28.77 24.90
N GLU A 312 -13.27 28.56 26.21
CA GLU A 312 -12.36 27.57 26.81
C GLU A 312 -12.82 26.12 26.56
N THR A 313 -13.91 25.93 25.80
CA THR A 313 -14.37 24.60 25.38
C THR A 313 -13.32 23.89 24.52
N GLU A 314 -13.02 22.66 24.93
CA GLU A 314 -12.12 21.77 24.23
C GLU A 314 -12.76 21.27 22.92
N ALA A 315 -12.27 21.72 21.77
CA ALA A 315 -12.83 21.35 20.47
C ALA A 315 -12.85 19.83 20.27
N ALA A 316 -13.97 19.27 19.78
CA ALA A 316 -14.16 17.82 19.72
C ALA A 316 -13.15 17.12 18.78
N LEU A 317 -12.65 15.95 19.19
CA LEU A 317 -11.83 15.07 18.35
C LEU A 317 -12.62 14.61 17.11
N VAL A 318 -12.07 14.78 15.92
CA VAL A 318 -12.73 14.42 14.67
C VAL A 318 -12.32 13.00 14.25
N THR A 319 -13.25 12.05 14.26
CA THR A 319 -12.97 10.69 13.76
C THR A 319 -12.79 10.72 12.24
N LYS A 320 -11.66 10.26 11.72
CA LYS A 320 -11.37 10.31 10.27
C LYS A 320 -12.34 9.40 9.52
N LYS A 321 -13.24 9.97 8.70
CA LYS A 321 -14.11 9.18 7.82
C LYS A 321 -13.25 8.54 6.73
N ALA A 322 -13.20 7.20 6.71
CA ALA A 322 -12.46 6.46 5.70
C ALA A 322 -12.97 6.75 4.28
N GLU A 323 -12.07 7.19 3.40
CA GLU A 323 -12.40 7.68 2.05
C GLU A 323 -13.00 6.60 1.14
N TYR A 324 -12.57 5.34 1.33
CA TYR A 324 -13.10 4.20 0.58
C TYR A 324 -14.61 3.96 0.83
N ASN A 325 -15.22 4.52 1.88
CA ASN A 325 -16.67 4.40 2.13
C ASN A 325 -17.51 5.09 1.04
N GLU A 326 -16.92 5.97 0.23
CA GLU A 326 -17.54 6.58 -0.96
C GLU A 326 -17.09 5.92 -2.28
N ASN A 327 -16.16 4.96 -2.23
CA ASN A 327 -15.65 4.21 -3.40
C ASN A 327 -15.92 2.70 -3.26
N THR A 328 -17.06 2.26 -3.81
CA THR A 328 -17.51 0.86 -3.83
C THR A 328 -16.46 -0.14 -4.31
N GLU A 329 -15.64 0.21 -5.30
CA GLU A 329 -14.64 -0.69 -5.87
C GLU A 329 -13.42 -0.82 -4.95
N SER A 330 -12.96 0.30 -4.38
CA SER A 330 -11.88 0.30 -3.39
C SER A 330 -12.27 -0.47 -2.13
N LEU A 331 -13.45 -0.23 -1.56
CA LEU A 331 -13.94 -1.02 -0.41
C LEU A 331 -14.00 -2.53 -0.74
N ARG A 332 -14.43 -2.91 -1.96
CA ARG A 332 -14.45 -4.32 -2.40
C ARG A 332 -13.05 -4.91 -2.53
N SER A 333 -12.09 -4.13 -3.06
CA SER A 333 -10.68 -4.51 -3.15
C SER A 333 -10.07 -4.74 -1.75
N ILE A 334 -10.22 -3.76 -0.85
CA ILE A 334 -9.77 -3.83 0.54
C ILE A 334 -10.32 -5.08 1.24
N ALA A 335 -11.63 -5.33 1.10
CA ALA A 335 -12.29 -6.48 1.71
C ALA A 335 -11.70 -7.82 1.22
N LYS A 336 -11.40 -7.95 -0.08
CA LYS A 336 -10.79 -9.16 -0.65
C LYS A 336 -9.33 -9.34 -0.24
N ALA A 337 -8.59 -8.23 -0.13
CA ALA A 337 -7.15 -8.22 0.14
C ALA A 337 -6.78 -8.43 1.61
N GLN A 338 -7.49 -7.81 2.56
CA GLN A 338 -7.14 -7.78 4.00
C GLN A 338 -6.72 -9.14 4.61
N PRO A 339 -7.40 -10.28 4.37
CA PRO A 339 -7.02 -11.57 4.96
C PRO A 339 -5.71 -12.19 4.44
N SER A 340 -5.11 -11.62 3.40
CA SER A 340 -3.80 -12.00 2.88
C SER A 340 -2.66 -11.12 3.42
N VAL A 341 -2.96 -10.00 4.08
CA VAL A 341 -1.96 -9.06 4.61
C VAL A 341 -1.53 -9.47 6.00
N VAL A 342 -0.21 -9.43 6.25
CA VAL A 342 0.40 -9.85 7.52
C VAL A 342 1.45 -8.82 7.95
N ARG A 343 1.66 -8.66 9.27
CA ARG A 343 2.88 -8.03 9.77
C ARG A 343 4.01 -9.06 9.79
N ILE A 344 5.21 -8.61 9.43
CA ILE A 344 6.48 -9.31 9.59
C ILE A 344 7.24 -8.66 10.76
N GLY A 345 7.77 -9.47 11.67
CA GLY A 345 8.85 -9.07 12.57
C GLY A 345 10.15 -9.73 12.12
N THR A 346 11.15 -8.94 11.76
CA THR A 346 12.47 -9.41 11.33
C THR A 346 13.49 -9.11 12.42
N LEU A 347 14.25 -10.12 12.84
CA LEU A 347 15.36 -9.95 13.79
C LEU A 347 16.62 -10.61 13.22
N TYR A 348 17.63 -9.79 12.95
CA TYR A 348 18.98 -10.18 12.58
C TYR A 348 19.91 -10.03 13.79
N CYS A 349 20.77 -11.01 14.02
CA CYS A 349 21.79 -10.93 15.06
C CYS A 349 23.08 -11.61 14.62
N ALA A 350 24.23 -11.06 15.03
CA ALA A 350 25.53 -11.65 14.77
C ALA A 350 26.50 -11.49 15.95
N ASP A 351 27.53 -12.32 15.96
CA ASP A 351 28.76 -12.08 16.71
C ASP A 351 29.78 -11.44 15.73
N LEU A 352 30.12 -10.17 15.95
CA LEU A 352 30.89 -9.34 15.02
C LEU A 352 32.32 -9.12 15.49
N ASP A 353 33.30 -9.71 14.80
CA ASP A 353 34.71 -9.37 14.96
C ASP A 353 34.99 -8.00 14.32
N LEU A 354 35.53 -7.07 15.12
CA LEU A 354 36.02 -5.77 14.67
C LEU A 354 37.54 -5.77 14.64
N LYS A 355 38.10 -5.57 13.44
CA LYS A 355 39.52 -5.75 13.12
C LYS A 355 40.26 -4.43 12.93
N LEU A 356 41.56 -4.47 13.11
CA LEU A 356 42.49 -3.40 12.76
C LEU A 356 42.96 -3.56 11.30
N GLU A 357 43.66 -2.54 10.79
CA GLU A 357 44.36 -2.58 9.49
C GLU A 357 45.34 -3.76 9.36
N SER A 358 45.89 -4.24 10.49
CA SER A 358 46.74 -5.44 10.57
C SER A 358 45.99 -6.77 10.32
N GLY A 359 44.66 -6.76 10.25
CA GLY A 359 43.81 -7.96 10.20
C GLY A 359 43.55 -8.61 11.57
N GLU A 360 44.15 -8.10 12.64
CA GLU A 360 43.95 -8.56 14.03
C GLU A 360 42.58 -8.13 14.56
N THR A 361 41.83 -9.06 15.16
CA THR A 361 40.56 -8.76 15.87
C THR A 361 40.87 -8.00 17.17
N ALA A 362 40.43 -6.74 17.26
CA ALA A 362 40.64 -5.89 18.42
C ALA A 362 39.50 -5.95 19.47
N THR A 363 38.31 -6.38 19.05
CA THR A 363 37.17 -6.74 19.92
C THR A 363 36.15 -7.56 19.14
N THR A 364 35.26 -8.27 19.84
CA THR A 364 34.12 -8.99 19.26
C THR A 364 32.82 -8.49 19.91
N LEU A 365 31.90 -7.93 19.12
CA LEU A 365 30.57 -7.56 19.61
C LEU A 365 29.66 -8.80 19.61
N THR A 366 29.45 -9.40 20.78
CA THR A 366 28.61 -10.60 20.93
C THR A 366 27.13 -10.26 21.01
N ASN A 367 26.27 -11.04 20.36
CA ASN A 367 24.82 -10.81 20.24
C ASN A 367 24.49 -9.38 19.73
N ALA A 368 25.25 -8.87 18.78
CA ALA A 368 24.95 -7.62 18.08
C ALA A 368 23.67 -7.81 17.25
N CYS A 369 22.54 -7.27 17.71
CA CYS A 369 21.21 -7.52 17.17
C CYS A 369 20.54 -6.24 16.67
N ILE A 370 19.87 -6.32 15.51
CA ILE A 370 18.93 -5.32 15.02
C ILE A 370 17.65 -6.01 14.54
N GLY A 371 16.51 -5.34 14.71
CA GLY A 371 15.23 -5.84 14.23
C GLY A 371 14.20 -4.75 14.05
N ASN A 372 13.29 -4.99 13.10
CA ASN A 372 12.24 -4.08 12.65
C ASN A 372 10.90 -4.81 12.53
N VAL A 373 9.82 -4.05 12.58
CA VAL A 373 8.55 -4.47 11.97
C VAL A 373 8.48 -3.99 10.52
N ALA A 374 7.73 -4.74 9.73
CA ALA A 374 7.32 -4.42 8.37
C ALA A 374 6.05 -5.22 8.05
N ASN A 375 5.63 -5.24 6.79
CA ASN A 375 4.46 -5.97 6.31
C ASN A 375 4.83 -6.95 5.21
N GLY A 376 3.90 -7.83 4.90
CA GLY A 376 3.93 -8.64 3.70
C GLY A 376 2.54 -9.05 3.26
N THR A 377 2.47 -9.64 2.08
CA THR A 377 1.23 -10.17 1.50
C THR A 377 1.42 -11.63 1.14
N ILE A 378 0.51 -12.50 1.59
CA ILE A 378 0.46 -13.91 1.24
C ILE A 378 0.09 -14.03 -0.25
N VAL A 379 1.05 -14.47 -1.05
CA VAL A 379 0.92 -14.60 -2.52
C VAL A 379 0.73 -16.04 -2.98
N SER A 380 0.95 -17.02 -2.10
CA SER A 380 0.74 -18.45 -2.38
C SER A 380 -0.13 -19.11 -1.32
N SER A 381 -1.02 -20.00 -1.77
CA SER A 381 -1.85 -20.84 -0.88
C SER A 381 -1.03 -21.77 0.02
N GLU A 382 0.26 -21.99 -0.29
CA GLU A 382 1.23 -22.72 0.54
C GLU A 382 1.90 -21.87 1.63
N GLY A 383 1.60 -20.56 1.71
CA GLY A 383 2.16 -19.66 2.73
C GLY A 383 3.45 -18.93 2.31
N HIS A 384 3.68 -18.72 1.02
CA HIS A 384 4.69 -17.75 0.56
C HIS A 384 4.19 -16.31 0.78
N ILE A 385 5.02 -15.47 1.39
CA ILE A 385 4.74 -14.08 1.75
C ILE A 385 5.74 -13.18 1.03
N ALA A 386 5.24 -12.30 0.17
CA ALA A 386 6.05 -11.30 -0.52
C ALA A 386 6.02 -9.96 0.23
N THR A 387 7.12 -9.22 0.16
CA THR A 387 7.41 -7.99 0.91
C THR A 387 8.53 -7.20 0.23
N SER A 388 8.94 -6.06 0.76
CA SER A 388 10.17 -5.38 0.33
C SER A 388 11.42 -6.17 0.75
N GLY A 389 12.56 -5.90 0.12
CA GLY A 389 13.80 -6.61 0.40
C GLY A 389 14.42 -6.21 1.74
N HIS A 390 14.50 -4.91 2.00
CA HIS A 390 15.00 -4.36 3.27
C HIS A 390 14.16 -4.78 4.49
N ALA A 391 12.84 -5.03 4.33
CA ALA A 391 11.97 -5.47 5.41
C ALA A 391 12.42 -6.81 6.04
N ILE A 392 13.19 -7.61 5.30
CA ILE A 392 13.66 -8.94 5.71
C ILE A 392 15.18 -9.13 5.65
N ARG A 393 15.96 -8.07 5.32
CA ARG A 393 17.42 -8.07 5.16
C ARG A 393 18.05 -6.80 5.75
N HIS A 394 19.08 -6.97 6.58
CA HIS A 394 19.88 -5.91 7.20
C HIS A 394 21.34 -6.00 6.76
N ASP A 395 22.06 -4.88 6.72
CA ASP A 395 23.52 -4.92 6.54
C ASP A 395 24.20 -5.40 7.84
N VAL A 396 25.42 -5.94 7.74
CA VAL A 396 26.22 -6.34 8.90
C VAL A 396 26.57 -5.12 9.77
N LYS A 397 26.70 -3.92 9.17
CA LYS A 397 26.91 -2.63 9.83
C LYS A 397 25.71 -2.18 10.68
N ASP A 398 24.47 -2.44 10.24
CA ASP A 398 23.26 -2.04 10.98
C ASP A 398 23.26 -2.65 12.41
N ALA A 399 23.78 -3.87 12.55
CA ALA A 399 23.92 -4.55 13.84
C ALA A 399 24.94 -3.91 14.80
N ILE A 400 25.84 -3.02 14.35
CA ILE A 400 26.75 -2.27 15.24
C ILE A 400 25.96 -1.23 16.05
N ASN A 401 25.07 -0.48 15.39
CA ASN A 401 24.12 0.40 16.08
C ASN A 401 23.12 -0.41 16.90
N GLY A 402 22.69 -1.55 16.36
CA GLY A 402 21.87 -2.54 17.07
C GLY A 402 22.48 -2.99 18.39
N TYR A 403 23.78 -3.30 18.44
CA TYR A 403 24.50 -3.66 19.66
C TYR A 403 24.40 -2.56 20.74
N ILE A 404 24.52 -1.28 20.36
CA ILE A 404 24.36 -0.14 21.29
C ILE A 404 22.90 -0.04 21.78
N ASN A 405 21.93 -0.05 20.85
CA ASN A 405 20.55 0.30 21.14
C ASN A 405 19.68 -0.86 21.67
N TYR A 406 20.06 -2.12 21.46
CA TYR A 406 19.45 -3.30 22.10
C TYR A 406 20.09 -3.61 23.47
N ALA A 407 20.36 -2.57 24.26
CA ALA A 407 20.84 -2.69 25.64
C ALA A 407 19.68 -2.92 26.62
N ASP A 408 19.88 -3.81 27.60
CA ASP A 408 18.87 -4.09 28.64
C ASP A 408 18.68 -2.87 29.58
N SER A 409 19.70 -2.02 29.72
CA SER A 409 19.66 -0.79 30.52
C SER A 409 20.48 0.35 29.90
N ARG A 410 20.31 1.56 30.45
CA ARG A 410 21.07 2.75 30.08
C ARG A 410 22.57 2.65 30.44
N GLU A 411 22.90 1.90 31.48
CA GLU A 411 24.28 1.62 31.89
C GLU A 411 24.94 0.64 30.91
N ASP A 412 24.22 -0.42 30.51
CA ASP A 412 24.64 -1.34 29.46
C ASP A 412 24.88 -0.60 28.13
N LEU A 413 24.00 0.34 27.74
CA LEU A 413 24.18 1.13 26.52
C LEU A 413 25.51 1.90 26.53
N LEU A 414 25.80 2.58 27.64
CA LEU A 414 27.03 3.37 27.78
C LEU A 414 28.29 2.47 27.81
N THR A 415 28.21 1.28 28.40
CA THR A 415 29.30 0.29 28.38
C THR A 415 29.52 -0.31 26.97
N ARG A 416 28.44 -0.57 26.23
CA ARG A 416 28.51 -1.05 24.83
C ARG A 416 29.02 0.03 23.88
N LEU A 417 28.60 1.28 24.06
CA LEU A 417 29.14 2.45 23.36
C LEU A 417 30.65 2.60 23.65
N GLN A 418 31.08 2.55 24.91
CA GLN A 418 32.50 2.61 25.27
C GLN A 418 33.33 1.51 24.58
N THR A 419 32.80 0.29 24.49
CA THR A 419 33.46 -0.85 23.81
C THR A 419 33.75 -0.54 22.33
N ILE A 420 32.85 0.18 21.66
CA ILE A 420 33.01 0.61 20.27
C ILE A 420 33.94 1.84 20.16
N LEU A 421 33.85 2.81 21.06
CA LEU A 421 34.77 3.96 21.10
C LEU A 421 36.23 3.51 21.34
N ASP A 422 36.45 2.57 22.26
CA ASP A 422 37.76 1.95 22.51
C ASP A 422 38.32 1.23 21.27
N TYR A 423 37.45 0.62 20.46
CA TYR A 423 37.83 0.05 19.17
C TYR A 423 38.22 1.14 18.16
N LEU A 424 37.41 2.18 17.98
CA LEU A 424 37.67 3.28 17.04
C LEU A 424 38.98 4.03 17.37
N LEU A 425 39.31 4.18 18.66
CA LEU A 425 40.59 4.71 19.14
C LEU A 425 41.77 3.80 18.77
N LYS A 426 41.67 2.48 19.03
CA LYS A 426 42.69 1.49 18.64
C LYS A 426 42.91 1.44 17.12
N ALA A 427 41.82 1.54 16.36
CA ALA A 427 41.80 1.58 14.90
C ALA A 427 42.20 2.96 14.31
N ARG A 428 42.43 3.97 15.17
CA ARG A 428 42.80 5.35 14.80
C ARG A 428 41.80 6.07 13.88
N VAL A 429 40.53 5.67 13.95
CA VAL A 429 39.41 6.32 13.22
C VAL A 429 39.04 7.65 13.90
N ILE A 430 39.12 7.70 15.24
CA ILE A 430 38.82 8.88 16.07
C ILE A 430 39.95 9.16 17.07
N LEU A 431 39.93 10.34 17.69
CA LEU A 431 40.78 10.72 18.83
C LEU A 431 40.03 10.69 20.16
N GLU A 432 40.77 10.84 21.26
CA GLU A 432 40.24 10.80 22.64
C GLU A 432 39.19 11.90 22.90
N ASP A 433 39.40 13.11 22.37
CA ASP A 433 38.42 14.21 22.46
C ASP A 433 37.11 13.87 21.72
N ASP A 434 37.20 13.21 20.56
CA ASP A 434 36.02 12.76 19.81
C ASP A 434 35.24 11.71 20.60
N ALA A 435 35.93 10.72 21.19
CA ALA A 435 35.33 9.70 22.04
C ALA A 435 34.68 10.31 23.30
N ASN A 436 35.33 11.30 23.92
CA ASN A 436 34.79 12.03 25.06
C ASN A 436 33.56 12.86 24.68
N TYR A 437 33.55 13.54 23.52
CA TYR A 437 32.37 14.25 23.02
C TYR A 437 31.18 13.30 22.81
N LEU A 438 31.38 12.21 22.07
CA LEU A 438 30.34 11.22 21.79
C LEU A 438 29.77 10.61 23.09
N LYS A 439 30.64 10.22 24.03
CA LYS A 439 30.24 9.66 25.32
C LYS A 439 29.45 10.66 26.18
N ASN A 440 29.94 11.89 26.33
CA ASN A 440 29.28 12.91 27.15
C ASN A 440 27.97 13.38 26.51
N GLY A 441 27.93 13.52 25.18
CA GLY A 441 26.71 13.81 24.44
C GLY A 441 25.67 12.70 24.57
N ALA A 442 26.08 11.43 24.47
CA ALA A 442 25.21 10.29 24.75
C ALA A 442 24.67 10.28 26.18
N ILE A 443 25.45 10.70 27.18
CA ILE A 443 24.97 10.84 28.56
C ILE A 443 23.94 11.96 28.67
N ASN A 444 24.22 13.12 28.06
CA ASN A 444 23.43 14.34 28.20
C ASN A 444 22.22 14.46 27.26
N GLY A 445 22.06 13.57 26.27
CA GLY A 445 21.00 13.64 25.26
C GLY A 445 21.29 14.59 24.10
N ASP A 446 22.56 14.92 23.85
CA ASP A 446 22.99 15.77 22.73
C ASP A 446 22.66 15.09 21.39
N GLN A 447 21.68 15.67 20.69
CA GLN A 447 21.14 15.19 19.42
C GLN A 447 22.17 15.19 18.28
N GLU A 448 23.27 15.94 18.38
CA GLU A 448 24.31 15.95 17.35
C GLU A 448 25.41 14.92 17.66
N ALA A 449 25.74 14.71 18.94
CA ALA A 449 26.57 13.58 19.37
C ALA A 449 25.89 12.23 19.08
N ILE A 450 24.58 12.14 19.34
CA ILE A 450 23.79 10.93 19.06
C ILE A 450 23.72 10.67 17.55
N ALA A 451 23.51 11.69 16.71
CA ALA A 451 23.57 11.52 15.25
C ALA A 451 24.92 11.00 14.75
N LYS A 452 26.03 11.43 15.39
CA LYS A 452 27.37 10.89 15.09
C LYS A 452 27.54 9.46 15.60
N ILE A 453 26.91 9.06 16.71
CA ILE A 453 26.87 7.67 17.19
C ILE A 453 26.10 6.77 16.23
N GLU A 454 24.92 7.20 15.77
CA GLU A 454 24.14 6.48 14.75
C GLU A 454 24.89 6.36 13.41
N ASN A 455 25.88 7.21 13.15
CA ASN A 455 26.73 7.12 11.96
C ASN A 455 28.01 6.26 12.15
N ILE A 456 28.28 5.70 13.34
CA ILE A 456 29.50 4.89 13.58
C ILE A 456 29.59 3.66 12.66
N GLY A 457 28.46 3.04 12.33
CA GLY A 457 28.44 1.91 11.39
C GLY A 457 28.98 2.24 10.00
N SER A 458 28.91 3.50 9.54
CA SER A 458 29.37 3.90 8.20
C SER A 458 30.89 4.09 8.14
N ILE A 459 31.48 4.76 9.14
CA ILE A 459 32.91 5.13 9.18
C ILE A 459 33.87 3.95 9.35
N ILE A 460 33.38 2.81 9.85
CA ILE A 460 34.17 1.57 9.96
C ILE A 460 34.25 0.92 8.56
N PRO A 461 35.44 0.70 7.97
CA PRO A 461 35.56 0.01 6.69
C PRO A 461 34.93 -1.38 6.71
N SER A 462 34.18 -1.76 5.67
CA SER A 462 33.51 -3.08 5.62
C SER A 462 34.49 -4.25 5.68
N SER A 463 35.74 -4.05 5.27
CA SER A 463 36.85 -5.02 5.39
C SER A 463 37.30 -5.27 6.84
N TYR A 464 36.98 -4.37 7.77
CA TYR A 464 37.34 -4.49 9.19
C TYR A 464 36.22 -5.16 10.02
N ILE A 465 35.06 -5.43 9.42
CA ILE A 465 33.93 -6.09 10.08
C ILE A 465 33.89 -7.54 9.61
N THR A 466 33.67 -8.49 10.51
CA THR A 466 33.47 -9.89 10.15
C THR A 466 32.38 -10.50 11.03
N ALA A 467 31.25 -10.86 10.43
CA ALA A 467 30.29 -11.75 11.10
C ALA A 467 30.93 -13.13 11.25
N VAL A 468 31.24 -13.52 12.48
CA VAL A 468 31.84 -14.84 12.81
C VAL A 468 30.74 -15.91 12.93
N LYS A 469 29.56 -15.48 13.39
CA LYS A 469 28.32 -16.23 13.43
C LYS A 469 27.19 -15.23 13.20
N ASP A 470 26.22 -15.55 12.36
CA ASP A 470 25.00 -14.76 12.18
C ASP A 470 23.74 -15.65 12.14
N GLU A 471 22.59 -15.06 12.47
CA GLU A 471 21.28 -15.70 12.31
C GLU A 471 20.16 -14.68 12.06
N TYR A 472 19.28 -15.03 11.13
CA TYR A 472 18.01 -14.36 10.88
C TYR A 472 16.86 -15.16 11.49
N THR A 473 15.94 -14.48 12.16
CA THR A 473 14.66 -15.04 12.61
C THR A 473 13.50 -14.16 12.16
N TYR A 474 12.38 -14.79 11.83
CA TYR A 474 11.20 -14.11 11.29
C TYR A 474 9.94 -14.58 12.01
N SER A 475 9.14 -13.62 12.46
CA SER A 475 7.78 -13.83 12.97
C SER A 475 6.74 -13.23 12.03
N ILE A 476 5.60 -13.90 11.90
CA ILE A 476 4.48 -13.49 11.05
C ILE A 476 3.21 -13.39 11.90
N GLN A 477 2.58 -12.22 11.86
CA GLN A 477 1.34 -11.90 12.54
C GLN A 477 0.22 -11.73 11.48
N PRO A 478 -0.62 -12.77 11.26
CA PRO A 478 -1.78 -12.71 10.36
C PRO A 478 -3.09 -12.27 11.07
N THR A 479 -3.03 -11.92 12.36
CA THR A 479 -4.20 -11.50 13.18
C THR A 479 -3.84 -10.33 14.10
N ASN A 480 -4.82 -9.80 14.83
CA ASN A 480 -4.61 -8.75 15.83
C ASN A 480 -3.92 -9.18 17.15
N LYS A 481 -3.28 -10.36 17.22
CA LYS A 481 -2.45 -10.77 18.38
C LYS A 481 -1.01 -10.27 18.19
N PRO A 482 -0.45 -9.46 19.10
CA PRO A 482 0.87 -8.86 18.91
C PRO A 482 1.99 -9.90 18.81
N ILE A 483 2.97 -9.58 17.96
CA ILE A 483 4.33 -10.10 18.11
C ILE A 483 4.85 -9.68 19.49
N VAL A 484 5.40 -10.63 20.24
CA VAL A 484 6.04 -10.41 21.54
C VAL A 484 7.48 -10.89 21.44
N ILE A 485 8.40 -10.16 22.07
CA ILE A 485 9.84 -10.44 22.05
C ILE A 485 10.29 -10.78 23.45
N ASN A 486 10.89 -11.95 23.63
CA ASN A 486 11.52 -12.32 24.88
C ASN A 486 12.88 -11.61 24.98
N ARG A 487 13.05 -10.86 26.07
CA ARG A 487 14.24 -10.11 26.46
C ARG A 487 14.54 -10.43 27.91
N GLY A 488 15.81 -10.60 28.29
CA GLY A 488 16.13 -10.81 29.69
C GLY A 488 17.57 -11.26 29.96
N GLY A 489 18.21 -10.56 30.89
CA GLY A 489 19.46 -10.99 31.54
C GLY A 489 20.63 -11.19 30.59
N GLY A 490 20.80 -10.31 29.59
CA GLY A 490 21.86 -10.42 28.59
C GLY A 490 21.70 -11.59 27.60
N SER A 491 20.56 -12.27 27.59
CA SER A 491 20.27 -13.29 26.57
C SER A 491 19.79 -12.65 25.26
N LYS A 492 20.11 -13.31 24.14
CA LYS A 492 19.77 -12.88 22.79
C LYS A 492 18.25 -12.68 22.63
N PRO A 493 17.76 -11.55 22.08
CA PRO A 493 16.34 -11.35 21.81
C PRO A 493 15.77 -12.45 20.89
N SER A 494 14.52 -12.82 21.11
CA SER A 494 13.83 -13.87 20.34
C SER A 494 12.32 -13.72 20.33
N PHE A 495 11.65 -14.12 19.24
CA PHE A 495 10.20 -14.05 19.12
C PHE A 495 9.47 -15.12 19.94
N ALA A 496 8.38 -14.73 20.62
CA ALA A 496 7.46 -15.65 21.27
C ALA A 496 6.42 -16.20 20.26
N TYR A 497 6.78 -17.28 19.57
CA TYR A 497 5.87 -17.93 18.62
C TYR A 497 4.65 -18.54 19.31
N SER A 498 3.52 -18.55 18.60
CA SER A 498 2.27 -19.15 19.08
C SER A 498 1.36 -19.57 17.91
N ASP A 499 0.17 -20.07 18.24
CA ASP A 499 -0.90 -20.43 17.30
C ASP A 499 -1.25 -19.35 16.26
N THR A 500 -1.09 -18.06 16.60
CA THR A 500 -1.30 -16.93 15.66
C THR A 500 -0.11 -15.97 15.56
N VAL A 501 1.09 -16.39 15.99
CA VAL A 501 2.36 -15.68 15.74
C VAL A 501 3.34 -16.72 15.21
N LEU A 502 3.39 -16.82 13.89
CA LEU A 502 3.98 -17.97 13.18
C LEU A 502 5.45 -17.72 12.90
N SER A 503 6.26 -18.78 12.84
CA SER A 503 7.66 -18.67 12.38
C SER A 503 7.74 -18.79 10.86
N ALA A 504 8.59 -17.98 10.23
CA ALA A 504 8.85 -18.03 8.81
C ALA A 504 10.34 -18.30 8.49
N LYS A 505 10.57 -18.83 7.30
CA LYS A 505 11.90 -19.04 6.71
C LYS A 505 12.13 -18.02 5.60
N PHE A 506 13.38 -17.59 5.44
CA PHE A 506 13.82 -16.90 4.23
C PHE A 506 13.72 -17.85 3.02
N VAL A 507 13.26 -17.33 1.88
CA VAL A 507 13.26 -18.06 0.60
C VAL A 507 14.21 -17.38 -0.39
N ALA A 508 13.98 -16.09 -0.64
CA ALA A 508 14.81 -15.28 -1.54
C ALA A 508 14.59 -13.78 -1.28
N ALA A 509 15.52 -12.97 -1.77
CA ALA A 509 15.35 -11.53 -1.93
C ALA A 509 16.22 -11.05 -3.09
N GLU A 510 15.86 -9.92 -3.68
CA GLU A 510 16.73 -9.11 -4.54
C GLU A 510 16.75 -7.69 -3.95
N TYR A 511 17.85 -7.39 -3.26
CA TYR A 511 18.08 -6.12 -2.55
C TYR A 511 19.57 -5.95 -2.30
N ASP A 512 20.11 -4.76 -2.61
CA ASP A 512 21.52 -4.43 -2.43
C ASP A 512 21.74 -3.74 -1.07
N MET A 513 22.05 -4.54 -0.05
CA MET A 513 22.27 -4.05 1.33
C MET A 513 23.42 -3.04 1.44
N SER A 514 24.35 -3.01 0.47
CA SER A 514 25.51 -2.12 0.48
C SER A 514 25.21 -0.70 -0.03
N LYS A 515 24.01 -0.49 -0.59
CA LYS A 515 23.56 0.78 -1.17
C LYS A 515 22.68 1.55 -0.20
N SER A 516 22.62 2.87 -0.40
CA SER A 516 21.99 3.77 0.56
C SER A 516 20.47 3.53 0.64
N ARG A 517 19.92 3.64 1.86
CA ARG A 517 18.47 3.80 2.07
C ARG A 517 17.99 5.20 1.63
N GLN A 518 18.89 6.18 1.49
CA GLN A 518 18.57 7.54 1.04
C GLN A 518 18.52 7.69 -0.48
N GLU A 519 17.53 8.46 -0.93
CA GLU A 519 17.27 8.68 -2.35
C GLU A 519 17.26 10.17 -2.68
N VAL A 520 18.40 10.66 -3.18
CA VAL A 520 18.37 11.64 -4.27
C VAL A 520 18.14 10.83 -5.54
N PHE A 521 17.33 11.29 -6.50
CA PHE A 521 16.88 10.48 -7.66
C PHE A 521 17.99 9.92 -8.60
N ASN A 522 19.27 10.17 -8.31
CA ASN A 522 20.41 9.53 -8.97
C ASN A 522 21.53 9.08 -7.98
N SER A 523 21.22 8.79 -6.70
CA SER A 523 22.19 8.19 -5.77
C SER A 523 22.41 6.69 -6.04
N ASP A 524 23.45 6.11 -5.41
CA ASP A 524 23.65 4.66 -5.34
C ASP A 524 22.58 4.01 -4.44
N THR A 525 21.39 3.86 -5.00
CA THR A 525 20.26 3.13 -4.43
C THR A 525 20.17 1.72 -5.00
N PRO A 526 19.62 0.74 -4.25
CA PRO A 526 19.29 -0.57 -4.79
C PRO A 526 18.47 -0.43 -6.07
N SER A 527 18.73 -1.28 -7.09
CA SER A 527 17.77 -1.38 -8.21
C SER A 527 16.50 -1.99 -7.64
N ALA A 528 16.51 -3.30 -7.34
CA ALA A 528 15.41 -4.03 -6.76
C ALA A 528 15.34 -3.89 -5.23
N ASP A 529 14.13 -4.01 -4.70
CA ASP A 529 13.85 -4.01 -3.27
C ASP A 529 12.70 -4.96 -2.93
N VAL A 530 12.89 -6.25 -3.22
CA VAL A 530 11.86 -7.30 -3.06
C VAL A 530 12.34 -8.49 -2.23
N GLY A 531 11.46 -9.03 -1.39
CA GLY A 531 11.71 -10.14 -0.48
C GLY A 531 10.60 -11.20 -0.51
N LEU A 532 10.98 -12.45 -0.23
CA LEU A 532 10.07 -13.60 -0.16
C LEU A 532 10.39 -14.48 1.06
N LEU A 533 9.40 -14.65 1.93
CA LEU A 533 9.41 -15.57 3.07
C LEU A 533 8.44 -16.74 2.85
N LYS A 534 8.59 -17.81 3.64
CA LYS A 534 7.69 -18.97 3.68
C LYS A 534 7.31 -19.32 5.12
N VAL A 535 6.02 -19.35 5.42
CA VAL A 535 5.47 -19.97 6.63
C VAL A 535 5.11 -21.43 6.34
N GLU A 536 5.36 -22.32 7.30
CA GLU A 536 4.93 -23.72 7.24
C GLU A 536 3.59 -23.89 7.96
N GLY A 537 2.63 -24.58 7.35
CA GLY A 537 1.30 -24.74 7.95
C GLY A 537 0.26 -25.35 7.01
N ALA A 538 -1.01 -25.11 7.32
CA ALA A 538 -2.15 -25.45 6.47
C ALA A 538 -2.27 -24.47 5.28
N THR A 539 -3.29 -24.63 4.45
CA THR A 539 -3.55 -23.74 3.31
C THR A 539 -3.92 -22.32 3.76
N PHE A 540 -3.27 -21.30 3.20
CA PHE A 540 -3.48 -19.89 3.53
C PHE A 540 -4.48 -19.20 2.59
N GLN A 541 -5.07 -18.07 3.03
CA GLN A 541 -5.72 -17.13 2.12
C GLN A 541 -4.66 -16.27 1.42
N ASN A 542 -4.42 -16.54 0.14
CA ASN A 542 -3.53 -15.77 -0.72
C ASN A 542 -4.30 -14.79 -1.62
N THR A 543 -3.62 -13.76 -2.09
CA THR A 543 -4.14 -12.84 -3.12
C THR A 543 -3.68 -13.23 -4.54
N ALA A 544 -4.29 -12.59 -5.55
CA ALA A 544 -3.83 -12.67 -6.94
C ALA A 544 -2.90 -11.50 -7.25
N ILE A 545 -1.86 -11.75 -8.06
CA ILE A 545 -0.92 -10.72 -8.53
C ILE A 545 -1.38 -10.18 -9.89
N ALA A 546 -1.18 -8.89 -10.13
CA ALA A 546 -1.21 -8.27 -11.46
C ALA A 546 0.07 -7.46 -11.69
N PRO A 547 0.67 -7.48 -12.89
CA PRO A 547 1.89 -6.73 -13.17
C PRO A 547 1.65 -5.22 -13.05
N GLY A 548 2.55 -4.51 -12.36
CA GLY A 548 2.42 -3.07 -12.15
C GLY A 548 2.55 -2.21 -13.43
N ASN A 549 2.91 -2.79 -14.57
CA ASN A 549 3.13 -2.06 -15.83
C ASN A 549 1.89 -1.37 -16.40
N ASP A 550 0.67 -1.82 -16.05
CA ASP A 550 -0.55 -1.16 -16.52
C ASP A 550 -0.97 0.04 -15.66
N ILE A 551 -0.32 0.24 -14.51
CA ILE A 551 -0.59 1.35 -13.57
C ILE A 551 -0.11 2.68 -14.14
N LYS A 552 -0.99 3.69 -14.09
CA LYS A 552 -0.83 5.01 -14.72
C LYS A 552 -1.27 6.13 -13.77
N ALA A 553 -0.86 7.36 -14.06
CA ALA A 553 -1.36 8.56 -13.36
C ALA A 553 -2.89 8.56 -13.24
N ASN A 554 -3.41 9.02 -12.09
CA ASN A 554 -4.82 8.97 -11.66
C ASN A 554 -5.42 7.58 -11.40
N THR A 555 -4.66 6.47 -11.49
CA THR A 555 -5.14 5.16 -11.00
C THR A 555 -5.34 5.24 -9.48
N VAL A 556 -6.45 4.71 -8.97
CA VAL A 556 -6.70 4.60 -7.53
C VAL A 556 -6.13 3.29 -7.02
N LEU A 557 -5.30 3.37 -5.97
CA LEU A 557 -4.68 2.23 -5.30
C LEU A 557 -5.09 2.19 -3.83
N ASN A 558 -5.09 0.98 -3.27
CA ASN A 558 -5.39 0.72 -1.87
C ASN A 558 -4.19 0.02 -1.22
N THR A 559 -3.45 0.74 -0.39
CA THR A 559 -2.36 0.16 0.42
C THR A 559 -2.90 -0.30 1.76
N ILE A 560 -2.54 -1.52 2.17
CA ILE A 560 -3.02 -2.15 3.40
C ILE A 560 -1.81 -2.69 4.17
N GLY A 561 -1.64 -2.24 5.42
CA GLY A 561 -0.50 -2.60 6.26
C GLY A 561 -0.72 -2.21 7.72
N PHE A 562 0.11 -2.77 8.61
CA PHE A 562 0.08 -2.51 10.04
C PHE A 562 1.11 -1.43 10.38
N PRO A 563 0.70 -0.21 10.77
CA PRO A 563 1.63 0.85 11.13
C PRO A 563 2.45 0.50 12.38
N ALA A 564 3.54 1.23 12.57
CA ALA A 564 4.41 1.16 13.74
C ALA A 564 4.69 2.57 14.30
N TYR A 565 5.55 2.63 15.30
CA TYR A 565 6.18 3.86 15.77
C TYR A 565 7.16 4.41 14.72
N ALA A 566 7.55 5.67 14.83
CA ALA A 566 8.45 6.33 13.88
C ALA A 566 9.78 5.57 13.66
N ASP A 567 10.33 5.01 14.74
CA ASP A 567 11.54 4.18 14.76
C ASP A 567 11.40 2.83 14.02
N SER A 568 10.17 2.35 13.80
CA SER A 568 9.81 1.02 13.27
C SER A 568 10.52 -0.16 13.96
N ALA A 569 11.09 0.05 15.14
CA ALA A 569 12.09 -0.81 15.74
C ALA A 569 11.46 -1.82 16.69
N LEU A 570 12.03 -3.04 16.71
CA LEU A 570 11.64 -4.09 17.65
C LEU A 570 12.20 -3.84 19.08
N ILE A 571 12.24 -2.57 19.52
CA ILE A 571 12.71 -2.15 20.86
C ILE A 571 11.63 -2.22 21.95
N ILE A 572 10.39 -2.47 21.56
CA ILE A 572 9.16 -2.52 22.36
C ILE A 572 8.64 -3.95 22.61
N ASP A 573 7.98 -4.15 23.73
CA ASP A 573 7.37 -5.44 24.13
C ASP A 573 6.04 -5.74 23.41
N LYS A 574 5.33 -4.71 22.91
CA LYS A 574 4.04 -4.79 22.23
C LYS A 574 3.92 -3.68 21.18
N ILE A 575 3.09 -3.91 20.16
CA ILE A 575 2.94 -3.04 18.98
C ILE A 575 1.44 -2.88 18.67
N ASN A 576 1.01 -1.79 18.03
CA ASN A 576 -0.38 -1.62 17.55
C ASN A 576 -0.77 -2.78 16.60
N ASN A 577 -1.98 -3.33 16.67
CA ASN A 577 -2.33 -4.63 16.08
C ASN A 577 -3.40 -4.64 14.99
N PHE A 578 -3.87 -3.48 14.52
CA PHE A 578 -4.87 -3.43 13.47
C PHE A 578 -4.24 -2.98 12.12
N PRO A 579 -4.58 -3.62 10.98
CA PRO A 579 -4.13 -3.15 9.68
C PRO A 579 -4.88 -1.88 9.29
N GLN A 580 -4.13 -0.79 9.07
CA GLN A 580 -4.66 0.44 8.51
C GLN A 580 -4.71 0.37 6.98
N VAL A 581 -5.55 1.22 6.39
CA VAL A 581 -5.82 1.26 4.96
C VAL A 581 -5.64 2.68 4.45
N THR A 582 -4.73 2.86 3.48
CA THR A 582 -4.48 4.11 2.79
C THR A 582 -5.01 4.00 1.37
N ASN A 583 -6.02 4.82 1.02
CA ASN A 583 -6.39 5.04 -0.37
C ASN A 583 -5.50 6.16 -0.93
N ALA A 584 -4.99 6.00 -2.15
CA ALA A 584 -4.21 7.04 -2.81
C ALA A 584 -4.41 7.00 -4.32
N LYS A 585 -4.17 8.14 -4.98
CA LYS A 585 -4.05 8.21 -6.45
C LYS A 585 -2.59 8.09 -6.84
N VAL A 586 -2.33 7.47 -7.98
CA VAL A 586 -1.01 7.51 -8.60
C VAL A 586 -0.78 8.91 -9.18
N ASN A 587 0.28 9.59 -8.78
CA ASN A 587 0.72 10.83 -9.39
C ASN A 587 1.39 10.52 -10.74
N GLN A 588 2.42 9.65 -10.69
CA GLN A 588 3.28 9.30 -11.81
C GLN A 588 3.96 7.94 -11.59
N THR A 589 4.65 7.42 -12.62
CA THR A 589 5.41 6.17 -12.53
C THR A 589 6.76 6.33 -13.21
N TYR A 590 7.81 5.78 -12.61
CA TYR A 590 9.17 5.78 -13.17
C TYR A 590 9.58 4.35 -13.55
N ASP A 591 10.30 4.21 -14.65
CA ASP A 591 10.90 2.94 -15.10
C ASP A 591 12.43 3.04 -14.98
N ARG A 592 13.06 2.07 -14.31
CA ARG A 592 14.53 1.96 -14.16
C ARG A 592 14.95 0.51 -14.31
N ASP A 593 15.85 0.23 -15.25
CA ASP A 593 16.48 -1.09 -15.45
C ASP A 593 15.53 -2.31 -15.59
N GLY A 594 14.26 -2.07 -15.96
CA GLY A 594 13.19 -3.08 -16.10
C GLY A 594 12.21 -3.14 -14.92
N GLU A 595 12.49 -2.38 -13.86
CA GLU A 595 11.71 -2.27 -12.64
C GLU A 595 10.85 -0.99 -12.68
N ARG A 596 9.69 -1.01 -12.01
CA ARG A 596 8.71 0.09 -12.04
C ARG A 596 8.43 0.61 -10.63
N LEU A 597 8.55 1.92 -10.49
CA LEU A 597 8.24 2.68 -9.28
C LEU A 597 6.97 3.47 -9.52
N ILE A 598 6.08 3.49 -8.53
CA ILE A 598 4.77 4.13 -8.60
C ILE A 598 4.69 5.16 -7.47
N GLU A 599 4.54 6.43 -7.83
CA GLU A 599 4.43 7.54 -6.87
C GLU A 599 2.94 7.79 -6.55
N THR A 600 2.60 7.90 -5.27
CA THR A 600 1.23 8.05 -4.78
C THR A 600 1.00 9.36 -4.04
N SER A 601 -0.21 9.92 -4.16
CA SER A 601 -0.67 11.20 -3.60
C SER A 601 -0.79 11.27 -2.06
N THR A 602 -0.14 10.36 -1.34
CA THR A 602 -0.29 10.11 0.09
C THR A 602 0.94 9.34 0.56
N PRO A 603 1.58 9.71 1.69
CA PRO A 603 2.80 9.07 2.14
C PRO A 603 2.52 7.67 2.69
N VAL A 604 3.57 6.87 2.73
CA VAL A 604 3.57 5.60 3.47
C VAL A 604 3.84 5.92 4.95
N VAL A 605 3.09 5.31 5.85
CA VAL A 605 3.22 5.52 7.31
C VAL A 605 4.35 4.67 7.90
N PRO A 606 4.91 5.03 9.08
CA PRO A 606 5.95 4.25 9.76
C PRO A 606 5.57 2.77 9.92
N GLY A 607 6.56 1.89 9.77
CA GLY A 607 6.37 0.44 9.70
C GLY A 607 5.57 -0.05 8.47
N GLY A 608 5.23 0.83 7.54
CA GLY A 608 4.45 0.55 6.33
C GLY A 608 5.20 -0.18 5.21
N ASP A 609 6.50 -0.45 5.40
CA ASP A 609 7.32 -1.20 4.44
C ASP A 609 6.73 -2.56 4.11
N GLY A 610 6.79 -2.94 2.82
CA GLY A 610 6.25 -4.21 2.35
C GLY A 610 4.72 -4.31 2.37
N ALA A 611 4.00 -3.23 2.72
CA ALA A 611 2.54 -3.24 2.79
C ALA A 611 1.95 -3.46 1.40
N GLY A 612 0.95 -4.35 1.31
CA GLY A 612 0.38 -4.73 0.03
C GLY A 612 -0.38 -3.55 -0.60
N THR A 613 -0.02 -3.18 -1.82
CA THR A 613 -0.75 -2.18 -2.61
C THR A 613 -1.57 -2.88 -3.69
N PHE A 614 -2.88 -2.66 -3.64
CA PHE A 614 -3.87 -3.37 -4.44
C PHE A 614 -4.59 -2.44 -5.43
N ASP A 615 -4.88 -2.96 -6.63
CA ASP A 615 -5.76 -2.29 -7.59
C ASP A 615 -7.24 -2.32 -7.13
N GLN A 616 -8.12 -1.58 -7.83
CA GLN A 616 -9.56 -1.59 -7.54
C GLN A 616 -10.26 -2.95 -7.81
N SER A 617 -9.58 -3.94 -8.40
CA SER A 617 -10.09 -5.31 -8.58
C SER A 617 -9.74 -6.25 -7.41
N GLY A 618 -8.84 -5.84 -6.52
CA GLY A 618 -8.35 -6.63 -5.38
C GLY A 618 -7.07 -7.41 -5.65
N LYS A 619 -6.33 -7.10 -6.72
CA LYS A 619 -5.05 -7.75 -7.05
C LYS A 619 -3.88 -6.94 -6.52
N LEU A 620 -2.87 -7.64 -5.99
CA LEU A 620 -1.60 -7.05 -5.59
C LEU A 620 -0.86 -6.55 -6.83
N VAL A 621 -0.50 -5.27 -6.84
CA VAL A 621 0.25 -4.63 -7.94
C VAL A 621 1.61 -4.10 -7.50
N GLY A 622 1.81 -3.87 -6.19
CA GLY A 622 3.10 -3.51 -5.63
C GLY A 622 3.17 -3.59 -4.11
N PHE A 623 4.31 -3.18 -3.57
CA PHE A 623 4.60 -3.07 -2.14
C PHE A 623 4.91 -1.61 -1.81
N ALA A 624 4.23 -1.05 -0.81
CA ALA A 624 4.59 0.26 -0.30
C ALA A 624 5.98 0.23 0.34
N VAL A 625 6.72 1.32 0.19
CA VAL A 625 8.01 1.54 0.87
C VAL A 625 7.95 2.87 1.60
N TYR A 626 8.30 2.82 2.88
CA TYR A 626 8.39 3.98 3.76
C TYR A 626 9.56 4.86 3.32
N GLY A 627 9.34 6.17 3.26
CA GLY A 627 10.37 7.21 3.10
C GLY A 627 11.14 7.34 1.79
N LYS A 628 11.25 6.28 0.98
CA LYS A 628 12.00 6.29 -0.28
C LYS A 628 11.31 7.13 -1.36
N LEU A 629 11.57 8.43 -1.34
CA LEU A 629 10.93 9.40 -2.22
C LEU A 629 11.76 9.61 -3.49
N TYR A 630 11.42 8.88 -4.56
CA TYR A 630 12.04 9.01 -5.88
C TYR A 630 11.72 10.35 -6.55
N CYS A 631 12.34 11.43 -6.07
CA CYS A 631 12.04 12.79 -6.49
C CYS A 631 13.11 13.41 -7.41
N PRO A 632 12.86 13.62 -8.72
CA PRO A 632 13.85 14.09 -9.69
C PRO A 632 14.52 15.44 -9.38
N ASP A 633 13.79 16.31 -8.68
CA ASP A 633 14.03 17.75 -8.56
C ASP A 633 13.95 18.26 -7.10
N GLN A 634 13.56 17.41 -6.16
CA GLN A 634 13.24 17.74 -4.75
C GLN A 634 11.95 18.59 -4.57
N GLU A 635 11.09 18.71 -5.59
CA GLU A 635 9.83 19.48 -5.53
C GLU A 635 8.62 18.64 -5.09
N CYS A 636 8.79 17.33 -4.91
CA CYS A 636 7.77 16.42 -4.39
C CYS A 636 7.37 16.78 -2.95
N PHE A 637 6.09 16.63 -2.64
CA PHE A 637 5.47 17.06 -1.40
C PHE A 637 4.55 15.95 -0.87
N ALA A 638 4.81 15.44 0.34
CA ALA A 638 3.96 14.48 1.05
C ALA A 638 3.52 13.24 0.22
N ASN A 639 4.35 12.78 -0.72
CA ASN A 639 4.05 11.64 -1.58
C ASN A 639 4.51 10.32 -0.95
N GLY A 640 3.98 9.21 -1.46
CA GLY A 640 4.39 7.84 -1.12
C GLY A 640 4.94 7.09 -2.33
N THR A 641 5.59 5.95 -2.06
CA THR A 641 6.25 5.14 -3.08
C THR A 641 5.79 3.69 -3.00
N VAL A 642 5.52 3.10 -4.16
CA VAL A 642 5.15 1.69 -4.31
C VAL A 642 6.06 1.01 -5.33
N ARG A 643 6.74 -0.04 -4.88
CA ARG A 643 7.59 -0.96 -5.65
C ARG A 643 6.73 -1.95 -6.43
N SER A 644 6.92 -2.07 -7.74
CA SER A 644 6.07 -2.93 -8.58
C SER A 644 6.29 -4.43 -8.34
N THR A 645 5.21 -5.20 -8.38
CA THR A 645 5.21 -6.68 -8.44
C THR A 645 5.97 -7.27 -9.64
N ASN A 646 6.41 -6.45 -10.60
CA ASN A 646 7.41 -6.86 -11.60
C ASN A 646 8.65 -7.48 -10.93
N GLU A 647 9.14 -6.85 -9.85
CA GLU A 647 10.32 -7.30 -9.10
C GLU A 647 10.06 -8.68 -8.46
N LEU A 648 8.88 -8.88 -7.86
CA LEU A 648 8.46 -10.19 -7.34
C LEU A 648 8.36 -11.23 -8.46
N THR A 649 7.81 -10.87 -9.61
CA THR A 649 7.61 -11.79 -10.74
C THR A 649 8.95 -12.31 -11.25
N LYS A 650 9.89 -11.40 -11.49
CA LYS A 650 11.30 -11.72 -11.80
C LYS A 650 11.93 -12.60 -10.73
N LEU A 651 11.79 -12.25 -9.45
CA LEU A 651 12.35 -13.02 -8.34
C LEU A 651 11.81 -14.46 -8.30
N VAL A 652 10.50 -14.69 -8.49
CA VAL A 652 9.97 -16.06 -8.46
C VAL A 652 10.35 -16.87 -9.69
N ASP A 653 10.41 -16.25 -10.87
CA ASP A 653 10.86 -16.90 -12.11
C ASP A 653 12.35 -17.30 -12.03
N ASP A 654 13.24 -16.39 -11.61
CA ASP A 654 14.67 -16.66 -11.43
C ASP A 654 14.94 -17.76 -10.39
N LYS A 655 14.11 -17.85 -9.33
CA LYS A 655 14.19 -18.93 -8.33
C LYS A 655 13.36 -20.16 -8.68
N ASN A 656 12.68 -20.19 -9.83
CA ASN A 656 11.80 -21.27 -10.31
C ASN A 656 10.66 -21.62 -9.33
N ILE A 657 10.17 -20.64 -8.56
CA ILE A 657 9.13 -20.77 -7.55
C ILE A 657 7.75 -20.65 -8.20
N LYS A 658 6.82 -21.53 -7.81
CA LYS A 658 5.43 -21.51 -8.29
C LYS A 658 4.51 -21.08 -7.16
N LEU A 659 3.91 -19.90 -7.29
CA LEU A 659 2.99 -19.36 -6.28
C LEU A 659 1.63 -20.08 -6.27
N GLY A 660 1.22 -20.62 -7.43
CA GLY A 660 -0.01 -21.40 -7.59
C GLY A 660 -1.28 -20.56 -7.70
N GLU A 661 -2.42 -21.24 -7.64
CA GLU A 661 -3.75 -20.63 -7.74
C GLU A 661 -4.23 -20.02 -6.41
N LEU A 662 -5.33 -19.28 -6.46
CA LEU A 662 -6.06 -18.85 -5.27
C LEU A 662 -6.58 -20.05 -4.47
N SER A 663 -6.40 -20.05 -3.16
CA SER A 663 -6.87 -21.13 -2.30
C SER A 663 -8.40 -21.25 -2.29
N GLN A 664 -8.92 -22.41 -1.87
CA GLN A 664 -10.36 -22.57 -1.67
C GLN A 664 -10.90 -21.55 -0.66
N ALA A 665 -10.13 -21.25 0.39
CA ALA A 665 -10.48 -20.23 1.38
C ALA A 665 -10.58 -18.83 0.76
N THR A 666 -9.65 -18.44 -0.12
CA THR A 666 -9.75 -17.15 -0.84
C THR A 666 -10.94 -17.12 -1.78
N ASN A 667 -11.18 -18.19 -2.54
CA ASN A 667 -12.31 -18.25 -3.48
C ASN A 667 -13.67 -18.19 -2.77
N THR A 668 -13.80 -18.85 -1.61
CA THR A 668 -15.00 -18.76 -0.76
C THR A 668 -15.19 -17.35 -0.21
N TRP A 669 -14.11 -16.70 0.23
CA TRP A 669 -14.12 -15.32 0.75
C TRP A 669 -14.48 -14.29 -0.30
N ASN A 670 -13.80 -14.31 -1.46
CA ASN A 670 -14.05 -13.37 -2.56
C ASN A 670 -15.51 -13.45 -3.03
N ARG A 671 -16.07 -14.67 -3.10
CA ARG A 671 -17.50 -14.87 -3.37
C ARG A 671 -18.39 -14.30 -2.25
N ALA A 672 -18.04 -14.46 -0.97
CA ALA A 672 -18.80 -13.88 0.13
C ALA A 672 -18.87 -12.33 0.04
N ILE A 673 -17.74 -11.69 -0.33
CA ILE A 673 -17.68 -10.26 -0.62
C ILE A 673 -18.57 -9.91 -1.83
N ASP A 674 -18.40 -10.57 -2.97
CA ASP A 674 -19.15 -10.23 -4.18
C ASP A 674 -20.67 -10.43 -4.03
N GLU A 675 -21.11 -11.46 -3.30
CA GLU A 675 -22.51 -11.71 -2.96
C GLU A 675 -23.07 -10.63 -2.00
N TYR A 676 -22.27 -10.16 -1.03
CA TYR A 676 -22.67 -9.08 -0.12
C TYR A 676 -22.87 -7.77 -0.89
N PHE A 677 -21.95 -7.43 -1.79
CA PHE A 677 -22.06 -6.25 -2.66
C PHE A 677 -23.15 -6.37 -3.73
N ALA A 678 -23.76 -7.54 -3.91
CA ALA A 678 -24.97 -7.74 -4.72
C ALA A 678 -26.26 -7.68 -3.88
N GLY A 679 -26.17 -7.50 -2.55
CA GLY A 679 -27.31 -7.61 -1.64
C GLY A 679 -27.80 -9.05 -1.43
N ASN A 680 -27.07 -10.07 -1.91
CA ASN A 680 -27.43 -11.49 -1.77
C ASN A 680 -27.00 -11.99 -0.39
N TYR A 681 -27.52 -11.35 0.65
CA TYR A 681 -27.07 -11.49 2.03
C TYR A 681 -27.16 -12.92 2.57
N SER A 682 -28.09 -13.74 2.06
CA SER A 682 -28.16 -15.17 2.41
C SER A 682 -27.02 -16.01 1.82
N ALA A 683 -26.54 -15.68 0.61
CA ALA A 683 -25.37 -16.36 0.02
C ALA A 683 -24.06 -15.84 0.61
N ALA A 684 -23.98 -14.53 0.89
CA ALA A 684 -22.86 -13.91 1.59
C ALA A 684 -22.69 -14.54 3.00
N GLN A 685 -23.74 -14.56 3.81
CA GLN A 685 -23.75 -15.14 5.17
C GLN A 685 -23.28 -16.60 5.19
N SER A 686 -23.79 -17.45 4.29
CA SER A 686 -23.33 -18.84 4.18
C SER A 686 -21.87 -18.94 3.74
N SER A 687 -21.39 -18.04 2.88
CA SER A 687 -20.04 -18.07 2.35
C SER A 687 -19.01 -17.53 3.34
N PHE A 688 -19.34 -16.48 4.11
CA PHE A 688 -18.52 -15.99 5.23
C PHE A 688 -18.33 -17.05 6.31
N ALA A 689 -19.40 -17.72 6.75
CA ALA A 689 -19.30 -18.83 7.71
C ALA A 689 -18.44 -20.00 7.17
N THR A 690 -18.50 -20.26 5.86
CA THR A 690 -17.64 -21.26 5.21
C THR A 690 -16.18 -20.80 5.14
N ALA A 691 -15.89 -19.52 4.87
CA ALA A 691 -14.54 -18.97 4.88
C ALA A 691 -13.91 -19.04 6.29
N ALA A 692 -14.67 -18.69 7.34
CA ALA A 692 -14.23 -18.76 8.73
C ALA A 692 -13.79 -20.18 9.16
N SER A 693 -14.49 -21.21 8.67
CA SER A 693 -14.13 -22.62 8.94
C SER A 693 -13.02 -23.16 8.03
N GLN A 694 -12.74 -22.50 6.89
CA GLN A 694 -11.65 -22.87 5.98
C GLN A 694 -10.31 -22.22 6.35
N TYR A 695 -10.31 -21.05 7.01
CA TYR A 695 -9.08 -20.34 7.38
C TYR A 695 -9.25 -19.48 8.64
N GLY A 696 -8.78 -20.02 9.78
CA GLY A 696 -9.02 -19.45 11.11
C GLY A 696 -8.33 -18.12 11.42
N PHE A 697 -7.42 -17.63 10.57
CA PHE A 697 -6.80 -16.30 10.73
C PHE A 697 -7.66 -15.16 10.15
N ASN A 698 -8.73 -15.46 9.40
CA ASN A 698 -9.64 -14.41 8.91
C ASN A 698 -10.57 -13.93 10.03
N GLN A 699 -10.06 -12.96 10.80
CA GLN A 699 -10.77 -12.30 11.91
C GLN A 699 -12.07 -11.60 11.50
N TRP A 700 -12.24 -11.24 10.21
CA TRP A 700 -13.43 -10.56 9.69
C TRP A 700 -14.57 -11.50 9.29
N ALA A 701 -14.31 -12.80 9.05
CA ALA A 701 -15.31 -13.71 8.49
C ALA A 701 -16.48 -14.02 9.43
N THR A 702 -16.25 -14.15 10.74
CA THR A 702 -17.36 -14.33 11.70
C THR A 702 -18.19 -13.04 11.85
N PRO A 703 -17.59 -11.85 12.07
CA PRO A 703 -18.32 -10.57 12.05
C PRO A 703 -19.12 -10.32 10.76
N LEU A 704 -18.54 -10.49 9.57
CA LEU A 704 -19.27 -10.28 8.32
C LEU A 704 -20.34 -11.33 8.06
N SER A 705 -20.21 -12.56 8.57
CA SER A 705 -21.31 -13.54 8.57
C SER A 705 -22.50 -13.05 9.41
N GLN A 706 -22.26 -12.35 10.51
CA GLN A 706 -23.31 -11.81 11.38
C GLN A 706 -23.95 -10.55 10.79
N LEU A 707 -23.15 -9.67 10.18
CA LEU A 707 -23.64 -8.50 9.44
C LEU A 707 -24.48 -8.90 8.22
N ALA A 708 -24.00 -9.87 7.44
CA ALA A 708 -24.80 -10.45 6.36
C ALA A 708 -26.08 -11.13 6.88
N GLN A 709 -26.10 -11.66 8.11
CA GLN A 709 -27.33 -12.18 8.71
C GLN A 709 -28.33 -11.08 9.08
N SER A 710 -27.87 -9.95 9.65
CA SER A 710 -28.75 -8.85 10.08
C SER A 710 -29.37 -8.08 8.90
N LYS A 711 -28.70 -8.05 7.74
CA LYS A 711 -29.19 -7.41 6.51
C LYS A 711 -30.26 -8.24 5.76
N ARG A 712 -30.54 -9.48 6.15
CA ARG A 712 -31.58 -10.31 5.51
C ARG A 712 -32.99 -9.76 5.78
N GLY A 713 -33.80 -9.67 4.74
CA GLY A 713 -35.13 -9.04 4.77
C GLY A 713 -35.10 -7.50 4.78
N SER A 714 -33.93 -6.87 4.64
CA SER A 714 -33.81 -5.42 4.41
C SER A 714 -34.24 -5.03 2.99
N VAL A 715 -34.36 -3.72 2.73
CA VAL A 715 -34.70 -3.17 1.40
C VAL A 715 -33.67 -3.57 0.34
N GLY A 716 -32.41 -3.78 0.72
CA GLY A 716 -31.34 -4.23 -0.18
C GLY A 716 -31.22 -5.75 -0.36
N ASP A 717 -32.04 -6.57 0.31
CA ASP A 717 -31.90 -8.04 0.25
C ASP A 717 -32.39 -8.64 -1.08
N THR A 718 -31.45 -8.97 -1.96
CA THR A 718 -31.71 -9.62 -3.25
C THR A 718 -31.72 -11.16 -3.17
N SER A 719 -31.56 -11.75 -1.97
CA SER A 719 -31.41 -13.21 -1.80
C SER A 719 -32.54 -14.02 -2.43
N LEU A 720 -33.79 -13.55 -2.32
CA LEU A 720 -34.95 -14.23 -2.89
C LEU A 720 -34.92 -14.21 -4.44
N PHE A 721 -34.50 -13.10 -5.03
CA PHE A 721 -34.35 -13.00 -6.49
C PHE A 721 -33.18 -13.86 -6.99
N ASN A 722 -32.07 -13.95 -6.24
CA ASN A 722 -30.94 -14.81 -6.58
C ASN A 722 -31.28 -16.31 -6.48
N GLN A 723 -32.05 -16.72 -5.47
CA GLN A 723 -32.59 -18.08 -5.37
C GLN A 723 -33.55 -18.38 -6.53
N GLY A 724 -34.44 -17.45 -6.88
CA GLY A 724 -35.34 -17.56 -8.03
C GLY A 724 -34.60 -17.64 -9.38
N LEU A 725 -33.57 -16.82 -9.57
CA LEU A 725 -32.68 -16.86 -10.74
C LEU A 725 -32.01 -18.24 -10.87
N THR A 726 -31.41 -18.73 -9.79
CA THR A 726 -30.74 -20.03 -9.75
C THR A 726 -31.71 -21.17 -10.11
N ALA A 727 -32.91 -21.16 -9.52
CA ALA A 727 -33.95 -22.15 -9.81
C ALA A 727 -34.41 -22.11 -11.28
N MET A 728 -34.58 -20.91 -11.86
CA MET A 728 -34.94 -20.75 -13.27
C MET A 728 -33.82 -21.17 -14.24
N ILE A 729 -32.55 -20.94 -13.90
CA ILE A 729 -31.41 -21.41 -14.70
C ILE A 729 -31.37 -22.94 -14.71
N ILE A 730 -31.50 -23.59 -13.54
CA ILE A 730 -31.56 -25.06 -13.43
C ILE A 730 -32.74 -25.62 -14.24
N LEU A 731 -33.92 -24.99 -14.13
CA LEU A 731 -35.10 -25.38 -14.90
C LEU A 731 -34.86 -25.23 -16.42
N LEU A 732 -34.24 -24.13 -16.87
CA LEU A 732 -33.92 -23.92 -18.28
C LEU A 732 -32.96 -24.98 -18.82
N VAL A 733 -31.90 -25.32 -18.09
CA VAL A 733 -30.94 -26.37 -18.48
C VAL A 733 -31.63 -27.72 -18.61
N LEU A 734 -32.49 -28.10 -17.65
CA LEU A 734 -33.29 -29.33 -17.73
C LEU A 734 -34.23 -29.33 -18.96
N MET A 735 -34.85 -28.20 -19.27
CA MET A 735 -35.75 -28.08 -20.43
C MET A 735 -35.01 -28.07 -21.77
N ILE A 736 -33.78 -27.59 -21.84
CA ILE A 736 -32.88 -27.73 -23.00
C ILE A 736 -32.53 -29.22 -23.20
N ILE A 737 -32.13 -29.94 -22.14
CA ILE A 737 -31.81 -31.37 -22.18
C ILE A 737 -33.03 -32.18 -22.66
N LEU A 738 -34.22 -31.91 -22.12
CA LEU A 738 -35.47 -32.55 -22.56
C LEU A 738 -35.82 -32.21 -24.02
N THR A 739 -35.61 -30.97 -24.46
CA THR A 739 -35.82 -30.57 -25.86
C THR A 739 -34.89 -31.33 -26.81
N ILE A 740 -33.62 -31.48 -26.46
CA ILE A 740 -32.65 -32.29 -27.23
C ILE A 740 -33.09 -33.75 -27.27
N LEU A 741 -33.50 -34.33 -26.13
CA LEU A 741 -33.96 -35.72 -26.04
C LEU A 741 -35.20 -35.96 -26.92
N PHE A 742 -36.22 -35.09 -26.84
CA PHE A 742 -37.41 -35.20 -27.68
C PHE A 742 -37.11 -34.94 -29.16
N ALA A 743 -36.15 -34.04 -29.49
CA ALA A 743 -35.70 -33.84 -30.86
C ALA A 743 -35.01 -35.09 -31.43
N VAL A 744 -34.16 -35.76 -30.64
CA VAL A 744 -33.53 -37.04 -31.02
C VAL A 744 -34.58 -38.15 -31.18
N VAL A 745 -35.53 -38.29 -30.26
CA VAL A 745 -36.62 -39.27 -30.38
C VAL A 745 -37.48 -39.01 -31.62
N PHE A 746 -37.86 -37.75 -31.86
CA PHE A 746 -38.62 -37.34 -33.05
C PHE A 746 -37.84 -37.60 -34.35
N TYR A 747 -36.54 -37.29 -34.38
CA TYR A 747 -35.67 -37.56 -35.53
C TYR A 747 -35.51 -39.07 -35.78
N LEU A 748 -35.24 -39.88 -34.76
CA LEU A 748 -35.10 -41.33 -34.89
C LEU A 748 -36.41 -41.99 -35.33
N GLN A 749 -37.55 -41.54 -34.82
CA GLN A 749 -38.85 -41.98 -35.32
C GLN A 749 -39.07 -41.56 -36.78
N ARG A 750 -38.84 -40.30 -37.14
CA ARG A 750 -38.96 -39.81 -38.53
C ARG A 750 -38.06 -40.62 -39.47
N ARG A 751 -36.83 -40.97 -39.05
CA ARG A 751 -35.88 -41.79 -39.80
C ARG A 751 -36.33 -43.25 -39.94
N ARG A 752 -37.00 -43.82 -38.92
CA ARG A 752 -37.67 -45.14 -39.05
C ARG A 752 -38.86 -45.08 -40.01
N TYR A 753 -39.69 -44.04 -39.95
CA TYR A 753 -40.81 -43.87 -40.88
C TYR A 753 -40.37 -43.65 -42.33
N SER A 754 -39.30 -42.87 -42.57
CA SER A 754 -38.77 -42.72 -43.93
C SER A 754 -38.24 -44.04 -44.49
N MET A 755 -37.63 -44.92 -43.66
CA MET A 755 -37.25 -46.27 -44.09
C MET A 755 -38.46 -47.16 -44.40
N LEU A 756 -39.53 -47.07 -43.60
CA LEU A 756 -40.77 -47.82 -43.84
C LEU A 756 -41.53 -47.35 -45.09
N GLN A 757 -41.44 -46.07 -45.46
CA GLN A 757 -42.03 -45.56 -46.71
C GLN A 757 -41.31 -46.08 -47.97
N VAL A 758 -39.99 -46.33 -47.93
CA VAL A 758 -39.30 -47.03 -49.03
C VAL A 758 -39.76 -48.49 -49.15
N GLY A 759 -40.28 -49.08 -48.07
CA GLY A 759 -40.92 -50.39 -48.05
C GLY A 759 -42.37 -50.43 -48.56
N HIS A 760 -42.90 -49.34 -49.12
CA HIS A 760 -44.25 -49.28 -49.72
C HIS A 760 -44.28 -48.78 -51.17
N TYR A 761 -43.15 -48.31 -51.72
CA TYR A 761 -42.95 -48.25 -53.17
C TYR A 761 -42.26 -49.54 -53.60
N GLY A 762 -43.05 -50.50 -54.07
CA GLY A 762 -42.58 -51.85 -54.37
C GLY A 762 -41.52 -51.87 -55.49
N ALA A 763 -40.54 -52.77 -55.35
CA ALA A 763 -39.66 -53.12 -56.45
C ALA A 763 -40.49 -53.71 -57.60
N MET A 764 -40.39 -53.14 -58.80
CA MET A 764 -40.97 -53.73 -59.99
C MET A 764 -40.07 -54.89 -60.47
N PRO A 765 -40.62 -56.10 -60.71
CA PRO A 765 -39.85 -57.22 -61.22
C PRO A 765 -39.46 -57.02 -62.69
N SER A 766 -38.26 -57.49 -63.04
CA SER A 766 -37.76 -57.50 -64.42
C SER A 766 -38.40 -58.61 -65.26
N MET A 767 -38.81 -58.29 -66.49
CA MET A 767 -39.33 -59.20 -67.53
C MET A 767 -38.91 -58.66 -68.92
N PRO A 768 -38.89 -59.48 -69.98
CA PRO A 768 -37.61 -59.76 -70.66
C PRO A 768 -37.37 -59.05 -72.01
N ALA A 769 -36.18 -59.30 -72.57
CA ALA A 769 -35.59 -58.56 -73.69
C ALA A 769 -35.99 -59.05 -75.10
N ALA A 770 -35.73 -58.19 -76.09
CA ALA A 770 -35.58 -58.55 -77.50
C ALA A 770 -34.36 -57.83 -78.11
N ASN A 771 -33.64 -58.54 -78.99
CA ASN A 771 -32.36 -58.20 -79.65
C ASN A 771 -32.31 -56.80 -80.32
N TYR A 772 -31.16 -56.13 -80.46
CA TYR A 772 -30.02 -56.60 -81.27
C TYR A 772 -28.59 -56.15 -80.88
N GLN A 773 -27.62 -56.88 -81.45
CA GLN A 773 -26.16 -56.79 -81.38
C GLN A 773 -25.55 -56.00 -82.59
N PRO A 774 -24.21 -55.77 -82.71
CA PRO A 774 -23.21 -55.35 -81.69
C PRO A 774 -22.08 -54.42 -82.23
N SER A 775 -21.08 -54.11 -81.37
CA SER A 775 -19.65 -53.84 -81.72
C SER A 775 -19.24 -52.40 -82.17
N PRO A 776 -17.91 -52.03 -82.23
CA PRO A 776 -17.16 -51.58 -81.03
C PRO A 776 -16.12 -50.44 -81.24
N GLN A 777 -15.58 -49.82 -80.17
CA GLN A 777 -14.13 -49.58 -79.87
C GLN A 777 -13.87 -48.59 -78.68
N GLN A 778 -12.60 -48.20 -78.43
CA GLN A 778 -12.00 -47.78 -77.14
C GLN A 778 -11.70 -46.24 -76.99
N PRO A 779 -11.32 -45.74 -75.78
CA PRO A 779 -11.25 -44.31 -75.39
C PRO A 779 -9.81 -43.71 -75.51
N PRO A 780 -9.48 -42.44 -75.08
CA PRO A 780 -9.08 -42.14 -73.66
C PRO A 780 -9.08 -40.63 -73.15
N VAL A 781 -8.76 -40.40 -71.84
CA VAL A 781 -8.34 -39.14 -71.10
C VAL A 781 -9.24 -37.85 -71.18
N SER A 782 -9.08 -36.72 -70.46
CA SER A 782 -8.01 -36.11 -69.60
C SER A 782 -8.49 -35.23 -68.40
N SER A 783 -7.54 -34.65 -67.64
CA SER A 783 -7.63 -33.88 -66.36
C SER A 783 -7.66 -32.33 -66.46
N GLN A 784 -8.01 -31.57 -65.38
CA GLN A 784 -7.14 -30.53 -64.74
C GLN A 784 -7.71 -29.81 -63.46
N TYR A 785 -7.06 -28.71 -63.00
CA TYR A 785 -7.04 -28.11 -61.63
C TYR A 785 -7.63 -26.67 -61.51
N GLN A 786 -8.03 -26.29 -60.28
CA GLN A 786 -7.96 -24.96 -59.58
C GLN A 786 -8.62 -23.64 -60.11
N ALA A 787 -8.99 -22.79 -59.12
CA ALA A 787 -8.81 -21.31 -59.03
C ALA A 787 -10.00 -20.31 -59.10
N THR A 788 -10.24 -19.64 -57.95
CA THR A 788 -10.43 -18.17 -57.72
C THR A 788 -11.69 -17.33 -58.09
N THR A 789 -11.94 -16.35 -57.19
CA THR A 789 -12.48 -14.96 -57.36
C THR A 789 -13.98 -14.61 -57.54
N SER A 790 -14.56 -14.03 -56.47
CA SER A 790 -15.09 -12.63 -56.38
C SER A 790 -16.46 -12.16 -56.92
N GLN A 791 -16.95 -11.10 -56.25
CA GLN A 791 -17.96 -10.07 -56.60
C GLN A 791 -19.47 -10.31 -56.34
N TYR A 792 -20.14 -9.24 -55.86
CA TYR A 792 -21.36 -8.65 -56.47
C TYR A 792 -21.67 -7.23 -55.91
N GLN A 793 -22.19 -6.35 -56.77
CA GLN A 793 -22.98 -5.13 -56.48
C GLN A 793 -24.32 -5.26 -57.29
N THR A 794 -25.37 -4.41 -57.27
CA THR A 794 -25.55 -2.95 -57.04
C THR A 794 -27.04 -2.61 -56.82
N ALA A 795 -27.36 -1.69 -55.87
CA ALA A 795 -28.39 -0.60 -55.91
C ALA A 795 -29.90 -0.91 -56.27
N PRO A 796 -30.87 0.06 -56.28
CA PRO A 796 -30.90 1.46 -55.76
C PRO A 796 -32.16 1.90 -54.93
N GLN A 797 -31.98 2.91 -54.02
CA GLN A 797 -32.78 4.14 -53.67
C GLN A 797 -34.33 4.24 -53.75
N PRO A 798 -35.00 5.24 -53.09
CA PRO A 798 -34.63 6.20 -51.99
C PRO A 798 -35.53 5.99 -50.71
N VAL A 799 -36.02 6.86 -49.81
CA VAL A 799 -36.14 8.33 -49.47
C VAL A 799 -36.43 8.45 -47.92
N MET A 800 -36.57 9.56 -47.13
CA MET A 800 -36.47 11.04 -47.27
C MET A 800 -35.99 11.78 -45.96
N SER A 801 -36.87 12.24 -45.05
CA SER A 801 -36.59 13.21 -43.94
C SER A 801 -37.67 13.17 -42.80
N THR A 802 -37.57 13.79 -41.60
CA THR A 802 -36.85 14.97 -41.04
C THR A 802 -36.39 14.72 -39.58
N GLN A 803 -35.13 14.93 -39.14
CA GLN A 803 -34.34 16.15 -38.80
C GLN A 803 -34.18 16.42 -37.27
N GLN A 804 -32.94 16.70 -36.85
CA GLN A 804 -32.54 17.30 -35.56
C GLN A 804 -31.18 18.05 -35.79
N PRO A 805 -30.80 19.11 -35.03
CA PRO A 805 -29.70 20.01 -35.41
C PRO A 805 -28.26 19.49 -35.19
N GLN A 806 -27.28 20.14 -35.83
CA GLN A 806 -25.83 19.83 -35.78
C GLN A 806 -25.01 20.91 -35.04
N ASN A 807 -23.74 20.62 -34.77
CA ASN A 807 -22.65 21.61 -34.87
C ASN A 807 -21.35 20.96 -35.43
N GLN A 808 -20.38 21.75 -35.91
CA GLN A 808 -19.29 21.28 -36.81
C GLN A 808 -17.90 21.10 -36.16
N PRO A 809 -17.02 20.24 -36.73
CA PRO A 809 -15.58 20.21 -36.45
C PRO A 809 -14.76 21.11 -37.41
N TYR A 810 -13.55 21.49 -37.01
CA TYR A 810 -12.60 22.29 -37.82
C TYR A 810 -11.19 21.68 -37.81
N THR A 811 -10.42 21.86 -38.90
CA THR A 811 -9.11 21.21 -39.14
C THR A 811 -7.92 22.17 -39.10
N PRO A 812 -6.82 21.86 -38.38
CA PRO A 812 -5.53 22.52 -38.54
C PRO A 812 -4.76 22.04 -39.80
N GLN A 813 -3.96 22.92 -40.40
CA GLN A 813 -3.09 22.59 -41.55
C GLN A 813 -1.69 22.11 -41.12
N GLN A 814 -1.01 21.38 -42.01
CA GLN A 814 0.42 21.10 -41.90
C GLN A 814 1.27 22.31 -42.32
N ILE A 815 2.37 22.55 -41.60
CA ILE A 815 3.52 23.33 -42.07
C ILE A 815 4.78 22.50 -41.82
N ARG A 816 5.70 22.43 -42.79
CA ARG A 816 6.99 21.73 -42.65
C ARG A 816 7.99 22.59 -41.88
N GLN A 817 8.75 21.96 -40.97
CA GLN A 817 10.14 22.32 -40.69
C GLN A 817 11.01 21.05 -40.70
N GLN A 818 12.33 21.21 -40.79
CA GLN A 818 13.28 20.11 -41.02
C GLN A 818 13.72 19.44 -39.71
N PRO A 819 14.12 18.16 -39.74
CA PRO A 819 14.76 17.53 -38.58
C PRO A 819 16.17 18.10 -38.35
N GLN A 820 16.40 18.71 -37.19
CA GLN A 820 17.75 18.88 -36.66
C GLN A 820 18.14 17.65 -35.85
N GLN A 821 19.39 17.22 -35.96
CA GLN A 821 19.94 16.13 -35.15
C GLN A 821 20.22 16.64 -33.73
N PRO A 822 20.01 15.82 -32.67
CA PRO A 822 20.51 16.14 -31.35
C PRO A 822 22.05 16.15 -31.36
N ALA A 823 22.66 17.21 -30.82
CA ALA A 823 24.11 17.32 -30.73
C ALA A 823 24.64 16.38 -29.62
N GLN A 824 25.67 15.58 -29.93
CA GLN A 824 26.36 14.78 -28.93
C GLN A 824 27.21 15.68 -28.02
N TYR A 825 26.86 15.77 -26.74
CA TYR A 825 27.76 16.32 -25.71
C TYR A 825 28.72 15.23 -25.22
N THR A 826 29.96 15.28 -25.68
CA THR A 826 31.06 14.49 -25.10
C THR A 826 31.60 15.20 -23.86
N ALA A 827 31.43 14.61 -22.68
CA ALA A 827 32.07 15.07 -21.45
C ALA A 827 33.61 14.85 -21.51
N PRO A 828 34.44 15.77 -21.00
CA PRO A 828 35.89 15.56 -20.91
C PRO A 828 36.25 14.46 -19.90
N VAL A 829 37.25 13.63 -20.23
CA VAL A 829 37.75 12.56 -19.36
C VAL A 829 38.96 13.05 -18.55
N PRO A 830 38.92 13.05 -17.21
CA PRO A 830 40.11 13.20 -16.37
C PRO A 830 40.97 11.93 -16.47
N SER A 831 42.27 12.09 -16.72
CA SER A 831 43.14 10.98 -17.10
C SER A 831 43.92 10.36 -15.93
N GLY A 832 43.68 9.06 -15.68
CA GLY A 832 44.72 8.10 -15.31
C GLY A 832 44.90 7.78 -13.82
N PHE A 833 44.66 6.51 -13.47
CA PHE A 833 45.62 5.61 -12.83
C PHE A 833 45.17 4.16 -13.06
N GLN A 834 46.09 3.25 -13.41
CA GLN A 834 45.82 1.81 -13.54
C GLN A 834 46.92 0.97 -12.89
N PRO A 835 46.59 0.13 -11.89
CA PRO A 835 47.40 -1.02 -11.51
C PRO A 835 47.03 -2.24 -12.36
N GLN A 836 48.02 -2.91 -12.95
CA GLN A 836 47.80 -4.22 -13.54
C GLN A 836 47.65 -5.28 -12.44
N TYR A 837 46.65 -6.16 -12.55
CA TYR A 837 46.61 -7.42 -11.80
C TYR A 837 46.97 -8.59 -12.72
N GLN A 838 47.91 -9.40 -12.26
CA GLN A 838 48.41 -10.60 -12.93
C GLN A 838 47.93 -11.82 -12.15
N ALA A 839 47.32 -12.79 -12.84
CA ALA A 839 46.76 -13.99 -12.22
C ALA A 839 47.75 -15.15 -12.22
N ASP A 840 47.75 -15.94 -11.15
CA ASP A 840 48.32 -17.30 -11.09
C ASP A 840 47.52 -18.14 -10.05
N PRO A 841 47.20 -19.44 -10.27
CA PRO A 841 46.22 -20.16 -9.45
C PRO A 841 46.81 -21.30 -8.59
N THR A 842 46.31 -21.46 -7.35
CA THR A 842 46.48 -22.70 -6.58
C THR A 842 45.21 -23.11 -5.82
N GLN A 843 44.75 -24.35 -6.02
CA GLN A 843 43.95 -25.09 -5.02
C GLN A 843 44.92 -25.85 -4.10
N PRO A 844 44.51 -26.26 -2.88
CA PRO A 844 44.00 -27.64 -2.77
C PRO A 844 42.95 -27.93 -1.67
N GLN A 845 41.99 -28.78 -2.04
CA GLN A 845 41.41 -29.88 -1.23
C GLN A 845 40.48 -29.63 -0.01
N ARG A 846 39.60 -30.61 0.19
CA ARG A 846 38.70 -30.79 1.35
C ARG A 846 39.37 -31.62 2.45
N TYR A 847 38.85 -31.51 3.68
CA TYR A 847 38.79 -32.64 4.64
C TYR A 847 37.45 -32.66 5.39
N GLU A 848 37.06 -33.84 5.88
CA GLU A 848 35.78 -34.09 6.55
C GLU A 848 35.71 -33.57 7.99
N GLN A 849 34.52 -33.11 8.42
CA GLN A 849 34.22 -32.92 9.83
C GLN A 849 33.74 -34.23 10.46
N GLN A 850 34.34 -34.61 11.59
CA GLN A 850 33.95 -35.78 12.37
C GLN A 850 32.85 -35.44 13.39
N ILE A 851 31.99 -36.41 13.68
CA ILE A 851 30.85 -36.27 14.60
C ILE A 851 31.34 -36.43 16.06
N PRO A 852 31.06 -35.48 16.97
CA PRO A 852 31.37 -35.63 18.40
C PRO A 852 30.36 -36.56 19.12
N PRO A 853 30.79 -37.32 20.14
CA PRO A 853 29.92 -38.26 20.85
C PRO A 853 29.02 -37.61 21.91
N VAL A 854 27.91 -38.29 22.21
CA VAL A 854 26.90 -37.86 23.21
C VAL A 854 27.36 -38.11 24.65
N ALA A 855 27.05 -37.17 25.55
CA ALA A 855 27.11 -37.35 27.01
C ALA A 855 25.70 -37.19 27.64
N GLN A 856 25.49 -37.79 28.82
CA GLN A 856 24.18 -37.94 29.49
C GLN A 856 24.09 -37.13 30.81
N PRO A 857 22.89 -36.94 31.40
CA PRO A 857 22.58 -35.75 32.21
C PRO A 857 22.70 -35.93 33.73
N TYR A 858 22.76 -34.79 34.43
CA TYR A 858 22.55 -34.58 35.89
C TYR A 858 22.39 -33.06 36.11
N ASN A 859 21.65 -32.51 37.09
CA ASN A 859 20.63 -33.07 37.99
C ASN A 859 19.73 -31.92 38.50
N ALA A 860 18.52 -32.20 39.01
CA ALA A 860 17.61 -31.17 39.52
C ALA A 860 17.72 -30.96 41.05
N PRO A 861 17.55 -29.72 41.55
CA PRO A 861 17.18 -29.48 42.95
C PRO A 861 15.95 -28.56 43.14
N GLN A 862 14.87 -29.18 43.62
CA GLN A 862 13.88 -28.69 44.61
C GLN A 862 13.08 -27.38 44.43
N SER A 863 11.81 -27.47 44.83
CA SER A 863 10.78 -26.43 44.78
C SER A 863 10.76 -25.51 46.01
N VAL A 864 10.42 -24.24 45.82
CA VAL A 864 9.97 -23.31 46.88
C VAL A 864 8.53 -22.88 46.60
N GLN A 865 7.72 -22.69 47.65
CA GLN A 865 6.31 -22.28 47.51
C GLN A 865 6.16 -20.80 47.10
N PRO A 866 5.08 -20.43 46.38
CA PRO A 866 4.92 -19.08 45.85
C PRO A 866 4.63 -18.04 46.93
N GLN A 867 5.36 -16.92 46.89
CA GLN A 867 4.91 -15.67 47.51
C GLN A 867 3.90 -14.97 46.58
N GLN A 868 3.02 -14.16 47.15
CA GLN A 868 2.07 -13.35 46.37
C GLN A 868 2.83 -12.30 45.55
N PRO A 869 2.49 -12.08 44.27
CA PRO A 869 3.06 -10.98 43.50
C PRO A 869 2.54 -9.64 44.05
N THR A 870 3.43 -8.86 44.64
CA THR A 870 3.25 -7.41 44.72
C THR A 870 3.14 -6.84 43.31
N GLN A 871 2.15 -6.01 43.03
CA GLN A 871 2.02 -5.38 41.71
C GLN A 871 3.29 -4.58 41.38
N PRO A 872 3.89 -4.74 40.18
CA PRO A 872 4.83 -3.74 39.69
C PRO A 872 4.09 -2.41 39.48
N PRO A 873 4.79 -1.26 39.56
CA PRO A 873 4.18 0.02 39.22
C PRO A 873 3.67 -0.01 37.77
N GLN A 874 2.52 0.59 37.52
CA GLN A 874 2.03 0.79 36.16
C GLN A 874 2.95 1.78 35.45
N SER A 875 3.65 1.32 34.42
CA SER A 875 4.13 2.20 33.36
C SER A 875 2.90 2.71 32.61
N GLU A 876 2.59 4.00 32.75
CA GLU A 876 1.52 4.63 31.98
C GLU A 876 1.94 4.69 30.50
N ASP A 877 1.27 3.88 29.68
CA ASP A 877 1.37 3.93 28.22
C ASP A 877 0.76 5.26 27.74
N PRO A 878 1.48 6.08 26.94
CA PRO A 878 0.96 7.37 26.47
C PRO A 878 -0.34 7.28 25.66
N PHE A 879 -0.70 6.10 25.13
CA PHE A 879 -2.00 5.86 24.51
C PHE A 879 -3.21 5.89 25.49
N TYR A 880 -2.98 5.90 26.81
CA TYR A 880 -4.02 5.79 27.83
C TYR A 880 -4.28 7.08 28.65
N ARG A 881 -4.56 8.18 27.95
CA ARG A 881 -5.47 9.23 28.46
C ARG A 881 -6.71 9.31 27.57
N GLN A 882 -7.86 8.91 28.11
CA GLN A 882 -9.19 9.10 27.52
C GLN A 882 -9.76 10.47 27.90
#